data_AF-A0A533YLA1-F1
#
_entry.id   AF-A0A533YLA1-F1
#
_cell.length_a   1.000
_cell.length_b   1.000
_cell.length_c   1.000
_cell.angle_alpha   90.00
_cell.angle_beta   90.00
_cell.angle_gamma   90.00
#
_symmetry.space_group_name_H-M   'P 1'
#
loop_
_entity.id
_entity.type
_entity.pdbx_description
1 polymer ?
#
loop_
_entity_poly.entity_id
_entity_poly.type
_entity_poly.pdbx_seq_one_letter_code
_entity_poly.pdbx_strand_id
1 'polypeptide(L)'
;MPHGVPHPLPARRFPALHALTAGATLLVLLFFLCAVFLSGTVSTTDAQSDEAALFTEGYQAYLKGDTDKAIAVLTSVLKQYPNGKVNDLALYWLGKSYQKAGRTQGAIAAFRELKAKYPRSSMYGHTLRQLAALEKALAEKTPELPPKVKAKPVPKPEAPPRVVVKPEPAPPAKPVVPPQVGEKEAAKSARQKAIESYERIIREAPDSPEAAKARERLADLRAGAKPAPGKPGRRLPPVAPTRPPLAAPPAGETVFLVVERVASVDVAEVRAQYVATSGDTIVVPFVITNRGNAEDAFQLTSTLPPSFQPAFFHDVEGTGQVRAEEPSVTETPRLGIGQKARFVLRARVPVEMSDGVAQAFEIKATSRFDPSVSQAAPTALVASAPSLRGTLLVDRTNVKPGDTLSYTLSLTNAGSADARSARLVVTYPGALRLTGTAPSATSMDSELHTVTWELVRMPPNDRRAVRLDFRVGEDALADQDIVIRALLQSPVGEQTVSVVSLVTKIEAVAGVRVVGAEAPRTVFPRETVYVPFTVRNTGNGPDRFALRTQSDLGAGVTLVEDRNHDGVRQPDEPVVDTTRLLNPQEELTLLAELAVPSDAMDAKQHSVRLVAASERSRSVVSESGRLLVVARPVVAVATQIASKEGIPGKVFSYQLVCTNTGTSPAKRVLVSESLSPELEYVDAQPRPGQ
;
A
#
# COMPACT_ATOMS: atom_id res chain seq x y z
N MET A 1 30.50 -26.07 -67.16
CA MET A 1 31.28 -27.23 -66.67
C MET A 1 32.71 -27.07 -67.18
N PRO A 2 33.79 -27.29 -66.42
CA PRO A 2 33.92 -27.47 -64.98
C PRO A 2 35.10 -26.66 -64.35
N HIS A 3 35.34 -26.95 -63.07
CA HIS A 3 36.31 -26.48 -62.08
C HIS A 3 37.79 -26.34 -62.49
N GLY A 4 38.53 -25.49 -61.75
CA GLY A 4 39.97 -25.62 -61.56
C GLY A 4 40.61 -24.45 -60.80
N VAL A 5 40.92 -24.66 -59.51
CA VAL A 5 41.82 -23.81 -58.71
C VAL A 5 43.28 -24.16 -59.07
N PRO A 6 44.21 -23.19 -59.06
CA PRO A 6 45.39 -23.34 -58.19
C PRO A 6 45.89 -22.02 -57.54
N HIS A 7 46.37 -22.11 -56.29
CA HIS A 7 47.32 -21.20 -55.62
C HIS A 7 48.78 -21.43 -56.14
N PRO A 8 49.89 -20.70 -55.76
CA PRO A 8 50.08 -19.64 -54.73
C PRO A 8 51.05 -18.43 -55.06
N LEU A 9 50.94 -17.34 -54.26
CA LEU A 9 51.98 -16.41 -53.67
C LEU A 9 52.88 -15.49 -54.57
N PRO A 10 53.54 -14.38 -54.05
CA PRO A 10 53.48 -13.72 -52.73
C PRO A 10 53.48 -12.15 -52.69
N ALA A 11 53.23 -11.63 -51.47
CA ALA A 11 53.85 -10.47 -50.78
C ALA A 11 53.59 -9.01 -51.22
N ARG A 12 52.88 -8.26 -50.37
CA ARG A 12 53.38 -7.00 -49.79
C ARG A 12 52.73 -6.70 -48.42
N ARG A 13 53.56 -6.15 -47.54
CA ARG A 13 53.44 -6.03 -46.09
C ARG A 13 52.63 -4.81 -45.66
N PHE A 14 51.85 -4.94 -44.57
CA PHE A 14 51.51 -3.86 -43.64
C PHE A 14 51.47 -4.42 -42.21
N PRO A 15 52.22 -3.88 -41.24
CA PRO A 15 52.07 -4.23 -39.83
C PRO A 15 51.10 -3.27 -39.14
N ALA A 16 50.16 -3.83 -38.41
CA ALA A 16 49.38 -3.14 -37.38
C ALA A 16 49.47 -3.98 -36.11
N LEU A 17 50.04 -3.43 -35.04
CA LEU A 17 49.64 -3.63 -33.64
C LEU A 17 50.61 -2.87 -32.71
N HIS A 18 50.06 -2.32 -31.63
CA HIS A 18 50.70 -1.58 -30.52
C HIS A 18 50.73 -0.05 -30.62
N ALA A 19 49.56 0.59 -30.53
CA ALA A 19 49.40 1.90 -29.88
C ALA A 19 47.91 2.24 -29.72
N LEU A 20 47.21 1.64 -28.75
CA LEU A 20 45.83 2.05 -28.38
C LEU A 20 45.39 1.48 -27.02
N THR A 21 46.17 1.73 -25.96
CA THR A 21 45.73 1.43 -24.58
C THR A 21 46.12 2.50 -23.54
N ALA A 22 46.54 3.70 -23.95
CA ALA A 22 46.93 4.76 -23.01
C ALA A 22 46.18 6.11 -23.18
N GLY A 23 45.31 6.25 -24.19
CA GLY A 23 44.61 7.52 -24.46
C GLY A 23 43.22 7.67 -23.83
N ALA A 24 42.60 6.59 -23.36
CA ALA A 24 41.21 6.61 -22.89
C ALA A 24 41.05 6.82 -21.37
N THR A 25 42.13 6.70 -20.59
CA THR A 25 42.09 6.81 -19.12
C THR A 25 42.39 8.21 -18.59
N LEU A 26 42.98 9.11 -19.40
CA LEU A 26 43.28 10.48 -18.98
C LEU A 26 42.10 11.45 -19.17
N LEU A 27 41.17 11.16 -20.10
CA LEU A 27 40.00 12.02 -20.36
C LEU A 27 38.87 11.80 -19.34
N VAL A 28 38.79 10.60 -18.74
CA VAL A 28 37.80 10.27 -17.71
C VAL A 28 38.18 10.87 -16.35
N LEU A 29 39.49 11.00 -16.04
CA LEU A 29 39.94 11.62 -14.79
C LEU A 29 39.82 13.16 -14.81
N LEU A 30 39.97 13.79 -15.98
CA LEU A 30 39.81 15.25 -16.12
C LEU A 30 38.33 15.67 -16.08
N PHE A 31 37.41 14.80 -16.51
CA PHE A 31 35.97 15.05 -16.38
C PHE A 31 35.45 14.85 -14.95
N PHE A 32 36.10 14.00 -14.16
CA PHE A 32 35.75 13.78 -12.75
C PHE A 32 36.25 14.90 -11.82
N LEU A 33 37.33 15.61 -12.18
CA LEU A 33 37.87 16.70 -11.35
C LEU A 33 37.18 18.06 -11.55
N CYS A 34 36.52 18.30 -12.69
CA CYS A 34 35.76 19.54 -12.93
C CYS A 34 34.33 19.54 -12.38
N ALA A 35 33.82 18.40 -11.89
CA ALA A 35 32.49 18.33 -11.27
C ALA A 35 32.48 18.68 -9.77
N VAL A 36 33.65 18.86 -9.13
CA VAL A 36 33.76 19.04 -7.67
C VAL A 36 33.94 20.51 -7.24
N PHE A 37 34.03 21.47 -8.17
CA PHE A 37 34.35 22.87 -7.79
C PHE A 37 33.40 23.99 -8.23
N LEU A 38 32.21 23.69 -8.79
CA LEU A 38 31.18 24.71 -9.02
C LEU A 38 29.79 24.23 -8.59
N SER A 39 29.48 24.39 -7.31
CA SER A 39 28.10 24.59 -6.82
C SER A 39 28.12 24.92 -5.31
N GLY A 40 28.76 26.04 -4.98
CA GLY A 40 28.44 26.78 -3.77
C GLY A 40 27.10 27.49 -3.91
N THR A 41 25.99 26.76 -3.82
CA THR A 41 24.67 27.30 -3.47
C THR A 41 23.91 26.21 -2.74
N VAL A 42 23.70 26.40 -1.44
CA VAL A 42 22.84 25.56 -0.60
C VAL A 42 21.42 25.62 -1.17
N SER A 43 21.07 24.59 -1.95
CA SER A 43 19.75 24.41 -2.53
C SER A 43 19.04 23.29 -1.77
N THR A 44 17.81 23.56 -1.37
CA THR A 44 16.90 22.70 -0.60
C THR A 44 16.46 21.39 -1.30
N THR A 45 17.19 20.97 -2.35
CA THR A 45 16.88 19.81 -3.20
C THR A 45 17.60 18.52 -2.79
N ASP A 46 18.78 18.58 -2.16
CA ASP A 46 19.51 17.36 -1.74
C ASP A 46 18.84 16.63 -0.55
N ALA A 47 18.22 17.38 0.37
CA ALA A 47 17.57 16.79 1.54
C ALA A 47 16.37 15.87 1.19
N GLN A 48 15.70 16.12 0.05
CA GLN A 48 14.56 15.31 -0.39
C GLN A 48 14.99 13.94 -0.96
N SER A 49 16.15 13.86 -1.63
CA SER A 49 16.69 12.58 -2.11
C SER A 49 17.25 11.74 -0.97
N ASP A 50 17.90 12.39 -0.01
CA ASP A 50 18.54 11.71 1.12
C ASP A 50 17.51 11.16 2.12
N GLU A 51 16.42 11.91 2.37
CA GLU A 51 15.28 11.45 3.19
C GLU A 51 14.65 10.17 2.60
N ALA A 52 14.38 10.16 1.30
CA ALA A 52 13.75 9.04 0.61
C ALA A 52 14.67 7.81 0.56
N ALA A 53 15.97 8.01 0.34
CA ALA A 53 16.97 6.93 0.35
C ALA A 53 17.08 6.29 1.74
N LEU A 54 17.15 7.10 2.80
CA LEU A 54 17.25 6.63 4.18
C LEU A 54 15.98 5.89 4.62
N PHE A 55 14.80 6.38 4.23
CA PHE A 55 13.54 5.66 4.44
C PHE A 55 13.52 4.31 3.71
N THR A 56 13.98 4.29 2.45
CA THR A 56 14.03 3.07 1.64
C THR A 56 14.93 2.01 2.29
N GLU A 57 16.07 2.41 2.84
CA GLU A 57 16.95 1.50 3.59
C GLU A 57 16.22 0.90 4.81
N GLY A 58 15.55 1.72 5.61
CA GLY A 58 14.80 1.26 6.78
C GLY A 58 13.67 0.30 6.41
N TYR A 59 12.96 0.57 5.31
CA TYR A 59 11.91 -0.30 4.80
C TYR A 59 12.46 -1.63 4.25
N GLN A 60 13.60 -1.61 3.56
CA GLN A 60 14.26 -2.82 3.06
C GLN A 60 14.75 -3.72 4.22
N ALA A 61 15.27 -3.12 5.29
CA ALA A 61 15.63 -3.87 6.50
C ALA A 61 14.40 -4.58 7.12
N TYR A 62 13.25 -3.91 7.15
CA TYR A 62 11.99 -4.51 7.62
C TYR A 62 11.55 -5.70 6.76
N LEU A 63 11.64 -5.58 5.43
CA LEU A 63 11.31 -6.65 4.48
C LEU A 63 12.22 -7.87 4.66
N LYS A 64 13.53 -7.65 4.87
CA LYS A 64 14.52 -8.70 5.15
C LYS A 64 14.36 -9.35 6.53
N GLY A 65 13.48 -8.81 7.39
CA GLY A 65 13.26 -9.31 8.75
C GLY A 65 14.28 -8.81 9.78
N ASP A 66 15.21 -7.95 9.38
CA ASP A 66 16.17 -7.29 10.29
C ASP A 66 15.47 -6.14 11.03
N THR A 67 14.69 -6.51 12.04
CA THR A 67 13.81 -5.58 12.76
C THR A 67 14.58 -4.54 13.57
N ASP A 68 15.75 -4.87 14.12
CA ASP A 68 16.57 -3.93 14.87
C ASP A 68 17.19 -2.86 13.97
N LYS A 69 17.73 -3.27 12.81
CA LYS A 69 18.21 -2.30 11.82
C LYS A 69 17.07 -1.43 11.28
N ALA A 70 15.91 -2.01 10.98
CA ALA A 70 14.74 -1.27 10.53
C ALA A 70 14.31 -0.20 11.55
N ILE A 71 14.23 -0.56 12.84
CA ILE A 71 13.89 0.37 13.92
C ILE A 71 14.92 1.51 13.98
N ALA A 72 16.21 1.19 13.95
CA ALA A 72 17.28 2.19 14.04
C ALA A 72 17.24 3.19 12.87
N VAL A 73 17.16 2.68 11.64
CA VAL A 73 17.16 3.52 10.43
C VAL A 73 15.88 4.35 10.33
N LEU A 74 14.70 3.76 10.57
CA LEU A 74 13.43 4.51 10.54
C LEU A 74 13.35 5.57 11.64
N THR A 75 13.92 5.31 12.82
CA THR A 75 14.05 6.32 13.88
C THR A 75 14.98 7.45 13.46
N SER A 76 16.07 7.14 12.73
CA SER A 76 16.99 8.15 12.22
C SER A 76 16.34 9.07 11.18
N VAL A 77 15.45 8.54 10.32
CA VAL A 77 14.65 9.34 9.37
C VAL A 77 13.83 10.39 10.13
N LEU A 78 13.09 9.97 11.16
CA LEU A 78 12.23 10.87 11.95
C LEU A 78 13.03 11.91 12.74
N LYS A 79 14.27 11.61 13.11
CA LYS A 79 15.14 12.52 13.86
C LYS A 79 15.86 13.52 12.95
N GLN A 80 16.35 13.07 11.80
CA GLN A 80 17.07 13.90 10.83
C GLN A 80 16.13 14.78 10.00
N TYR A 81 14.90 14.29 9.76
CA TYR A 81 13.89 14.99 8.96
C TYR A 81 12.57 15.15 9.75
N PRO A 82 12.48 16.01 10.79
CA PRO A 82 11.30 16.10 11.65
C PRO A 82 9.98 16.49 10.94
N ASN A 83 10.09 17.18 9.79
CA ASN A 83 8.96 17.59 8.93
C ASN A 83 9.02 16.92 7.55
N GLY A 84 9.63 15.73 7.47
CA GLY A 84 9.80 14.96 6.25
C GLY A 84 8.48 14.55 5.59
N LYS A 85 8.48 14.46 4.25
CA LYS A 85 7.32 14.02 3.46
C LYS A 85 7.02 12.52 3.63
N VAL A 86 7.99 11.72 4.09
CA VAL A 86 7.82 10.28 4.32
C VAL A 86 7.65 9.93 5.80
N ASN A 87 7.55 10.91 6.69
CA ASN A 87 7.48 10.67 8.14
C ASN A 87 6.26 9.88 8.58
N ASP A 88 5.14 10.03 7.90
CA ASP A 88 3.94 9.24 8.17
C ASP A 88 4.16 7.75 7.80
N LEU A 89 4.79 7.47 6.67
CA LEU A 89 5.23 6.13 6.28
C LEU A 89 6.30 5.60 7.24
N ALA A 90 7.29 6.41 7.62
CA ALA A 90 8.37 6.03 8.52
C ALA A 90 7.83 5.66 9.92
N LEU A 91 6.91 6.45 10.47
CA LEU A 91 6.22 6.12 11.73
C LEU A 91 5.40 4.84 11.64
N TYR A 92 4.71 4.61 10.52
CA TYR A 92 3.93 3.39 10.33
C TYR A 92 4.83 2.16 10.29
N TRP A 93 5.88 2.18 9.47
CA TRP A 93 6.81 1.07 9.33
C TRP A 93 7.67 0.88 10.58
N LEU A 94 7.94 1.94 11.34
CA LEU A 94 8.58 1.86 12.65
C LEU A 94 7.68 1.11 13.64
N GLY A 95 6.38 1.44 13.68
CA GLY A 95 5.39 0.72 14.49
C GLY A 95 5.28 -0.76 14.12
N LYS A 96 5.27 -1.07 12.81
CA LYS A 96 5.29 -2.46 12.31
C LYS A 96 6.59 -3.19 12.65
N SER A 97 7.73 -2.51 12.61
CA SER A 97 9.03 -3.08 12.97
C SER A 97 9.10 -3.41 14.46
N TYR A 98 8.63 -2.51 15.33
CA TYR A 98 8.49 -2.78 16.76
C TYR A 98 7.54 -3.95 17.06
N GLN A 99 6.43 -4.05 16.33
CA GLN A 99 5.48 -5.16 16.49
C GLN A 99 6.13 -6.50 16.10
N LYS A 100 6.87 -6.54 14.97
CA LYS A 100 7.59 -7.74 14.50
C LYS A 100 8.73 -8.13 15.45
N ALA A 101 9.35 -7.16 16.12
CA ALA A 101 10.35 -7.37 17.17
C ALA A 101 9.76 -7.75 18.55
N GLY A 102 8.43 -7.88 18.68
CA GLY A 102 7.77 -8.17 19.97
C GLY A 102 7.77 -7.00 20.97
N ARG A 103 8.22 -5.81 20.58
CA ARG A 103 8.30 -4.60 21.41
C ARG A 103 6.99 -3.82 21.37
N THR A 104 5.94 -4.35 22.01
CA THR A 104 4.55 -3.84 21.94
C THR A 104 4.42 -2.37 22.33
N GLN A 105 5.11 -1.90 23.37
CA GLN A 105 5.03 -0.50 23.80
C GLN A 105 5.60 0.47 22.76
N GLY A 106 6.72 0.12 22.11
CA GLY A 106 7.31 0.92 21.03
C GLY A 106 6.40 1.01 19.81
N ALA A 107 5.72 -0.10 19.48
CA ALA A 107 4.74 -0.12 18.39
C ALA A 107 3.56 0.82 18.67
N ILE A 108 3.01 0.78 19.89
CA ILE A 108 1.92 1.67 20.31
C ILE A 108 2.36 3.14 20.26
N ALA A 109 3.57 3.46 20.74
CA ALA A 109 4.09 4.83 20.72
C ALA A 109 4.18 5.40 19.29
N ALA A 110 4.78 4.66 18.37
CA ALA A 110 4.92 5.08 16.97
C ALA A 110 3.55 5.27 16.29
N PHE A 111 2.60 4.36 16.52
CA PHE A 111 1.24 4.48 15.97
C PHE A 111 0.45 5.64 16.60
N ARG A 112 0.62 5.92 17.90
CA ARG A 112 0.00 7.08 18.55
C ARG A 112 0.54 8.39 17.99
N GLU A 113 1.84 8.46 17.75
CA GLU A 113 2.47 9.63 17.16
C GLU A 113 1.98 9.88 15.73
N LEU A 114 1.88 8.83 14.90
CA LEU A 114 1.29 8.95 13.56
C LEU A 114 -0.15 9.45 13.63
N LYS A 115 -0.98 8.87 14.52
CA LYS A 115 -2.36 9.31 14.74
C LYS A 115 -2.44 10.79 15.14
N ALA A 116 -1.54 11.26 15.99
CA ALA A 116 -1.56 12.62 16.49
C ALA A 116 -1.09 13.64 15.45
N LYS A 117 0.01 13.34 14.73
CA LYS A 117 0.67 14.29 13.82
C LYS A 117 0.16 14.22 12.38
N TYR A 118 -0.35 13.08 11.93
CA TYR A 118 -0.70 12.85 10.52
C TYR A 118 -2.14 12.31 10.33
N PRO A 119 -3.19 13.07 10.75
CA PRO A 119 -4.59 12.65 10.66
C PRO A 119 -5.14 12.50 9.23
N ARG A 120 -4.41 13.01 8.22
CA ARG A 120 -4.74 12.89 6.79
C ARG A 120 -3.86 11.89 6.04
N SER A 121 -2.96 11.18 6.72
CA SER A 121 -2.10 10.19 6.08
C SER A 121 -2.91 9.02 5.50
N SER A 122 -2.47 8.48 4.36
CA SER A 122 -3.00 7.23 3.80
C SER A 122 -2.88 6.06 4.80
N MET A 123 -1.92 6.12 5.73
CA MET A 123 -1.69 5.11 6.76
C MET A 123 -2.56 5.31 8.01
N TYR A 124 -3.31 6.40 8.13
CA TYR A 124 -4.08 6.74 9.34
C TYR A 124 -5.11 5.66 9.69
N GLY A 125 -5.90 5.19 8.71
CA GLY A 125 -6.89 4.13 8.92
C GLY A 125 -6.27 2.78 9.33
N HIS A 126 -5.10 2.43 8.77
CA HIS A 126 -4.36 1.24 9.17
C HIS A 126 -3.80 1.36 10.58
N THR A 127 -3.28 2.53 10.92
CA THR A 127 -2.72 2.88 12.24
C THR A 127 -3.77 2.72 13.33
N LEU A 128 -4.98 3.24 13.14
CA LEU A 128 -6.07 3.11 14.13
C LEU A 128 -6.40 1.65 14.44
N ARG A 129 -6.46 0.79 13.41
CA ARG A 129 -6.75 -0.65 13.59
C ARG A 129 -5.61 -1.37 14.32
N GLN A 130 -4.37 -1.13 13.92
CA GLN A 130 -3.20 -1.74 14.56
C GLN A 130 -3.08 -1.31 16.02
N LEU A 131 -3.27 -0.02 16.30
CA LEU A 131 -3.22 0.53 17.64
C LEU A 131 -4.32 -0.05 18.54
N ALA A 132 -5.56 -0.13 18.05
CA ALA A 132 -6.66 -0.74 18.80
C ALA A 132 -6.41 -2.24 19.10
N ALA A 133 -5.86 -2.99 18.14
CA ALA A 133 -5.53 -4.40 18.35
C ALA A 133 -4.40 -4.58 19.38
N LEU A 134 -3.37 -3.74 19.33
CA LEU A 134 -2.24 -3.77 20.27
C LEU A 134 -2.66 -3.34 21.68
N GLU A 135 -3.50 -2.32 21.82
CA GLU A 135 -4.03 -1.88 23.11
C GLU A 135 -4.97 -2.93 23.73
N LYS A 136 -5.80 -3.58 22.92
CA LYS A 136 -6.63 -4.70 23.36
C LYS A 136 -5.78 -5.89 23.84
N ALA A 137 -4.77 -6.28 23.08
CA ALA A 137 -3.87 -7.37 23.46
C ALA A 137 -3.04 -7.04 24.72
N LEU A 138 -2.77 -5.75 24.98
CA LEU A 138 -2.10 -5.31 26.20
C LEU A 138 -3.06 -5.33 27.41
N ALA A 139 -4.33 -4.95 27.21
CA ALA A 139 -5.37 -5.02 28.23
C ALA A 139 -5.67 -6.48 28.64
N GLU A 140 -5.75 -7.40 27.68
CA GLU A 140 -5.99 -8.84 27.92
C GLU A 140 -4.83 -9.54 28.65
N LYS A 141 -3.61 -9.00 28.57
CA LYS A 141 -2.43 -9.50 29.30
C LYS A 141 -2.27 -8.93 30.71
N THR A 142 -3.12 -7.97 31.11
CA THR A 142 -3.11 -7.39 32.46
C THR A 142 -4.20 -8.11 33.28
N PRO A 143 -3.89 -8.79 34.40
CA PRO A 143 -4.91 -9.53 35.16
C PRO A 143 -5.95 -8.56 35.75
N GLU A 144 -7.22 -8.71 35.36
CA GLU A 144 -8.34 -8.03 36.00
C GLU A 144 -8.48 -8.51 37.46
N LEU A 145 -8.46 -7.58 38.41
CA LEU A 145 -8.95 -7.83 39.77
C LEU A 145 -10.48 -8.05 39.73
N PRO A 146 -11.02 -8.97 40.54
CA PRO A 146 -12.43 -9.37 40.45
C PRO A 146 -13.41 -8.30 41.02
N PRO A 147 -14.69 -8.33 40.61
CA PRO A 147 -15.64 -7.25 40.87
C PRO A 147 -16.21 -7.32 42.31
N LYS A 148 -16.24 -6.17 43.00
CA LYS A 148 -16.82 -6.02 44.34
C LYS A 148 -18.35 -5.90 44.31
N VAL A 149 -18.99 -6.78 45.09
CA VAL A 149 -20.42 -6.78 45.48
C VAL A 149 -20.74 -5.58 46.40
N LYS A 150 -21.98 -5.07 46.29
CA LYS A 150 -22.54 -3.93 47.04
C LYS A 150 -22.88 -4.28 48.50
N ALA A 151 -22.53 -3.41 49.46
CA ALA A 151 -23.24 -3.19 50.73
C ALA A 151 -22.93 -1.79 51.32
N LYS A 152 -23.96 -1.13 51.89
CA LYS A 152 -23.98 0.17 52.61
C LYS A 152 -23.77 -0.05 54.16
N PRO A 153 -23.78 0.96 55.08
CA PRO A 153 -22.95 2.18 55.20
C PRO A 153 -22.51 2.58 56.67
N VAL A 154 -21.49 3.48 56.82
CA VAL A 154 -21.17 4.43 57.96
C VAL A 154 -20.53 3.86 59.28
N PRO A 155 -19.69 4.57 60.12
CA PRO A 155 -19.14 5.96 60.12
C PRO A 155 -17.58 6.14 60.24
N LYS A 156 -17.17 7.42 60.10
CA LYS A 156 -15.84 8.06 60.26
C LYS A 156 -15.18 7.92 61.65
N PRO A 157 -13.86 8.20 61.77
CA PRO A 157 -13.44 9.52 62.28
C PRO A 157 -12.32 10.23 61.49
N GLU A 158 -12.47 11.56 61.46
CA GLU A 158 -11.56 12.72 61.37
C GLU A 158 -10.12 12.71 60.81
N ALA A 159 -9.75 13.89 60.31
CA ALA A 159 -8.62 14.26 59.45
C ALA A 159 -7.44 14.90 60.22
N PRO A 160 -6.32 15.17 59.50
CA PRO A 160 -5.72 16.52 59.53
C PRO A 160 -5.48 17.09 58.11
N PRO A 161 -5.11 18.39 57.98
CA PRO A 161 -5.73 19.27 56.99
C PRO A 161 -4.95 19.55 55.69
N ARG A 162 -5.76 20.07 54.75
CA ARG A 162 -5.54 20.72 53.44
C ARG A 162 -4.18 21.40 53.18
N VAL A 163 -3.74 21.28 51.91
CA VAL A 163 -3.43 22.44 51.05
C VAL A 163 -4.11 22.24 49.68
N VAL A 164 -4.66 23.33 49.15
CA VAL A 164 -5.62 23.43 48.04
C VAL A 164 -4.91 23.77 46.74
N VAL A 165 -5.23 23.07 45.64
CA VAL A 165 -5.45 23.67 44.31
C VAL A 165 -6.54 22.85 43.58
N LYS A 166 -7.55 23.53 43.04
CA LYS A 166 -8.78 22.99 42.42
C LYS A 166 -8.62 22.93 40.89
N PRO A 167 -8.97 21.82 40.22
CA PRO A 167 -9.21 21.77 38.78
C PRO A 167 -10.70 21.79 38.40
N GLU A 168 -10.92 22.17 37.15
CA GLU A 168 -12.15 22.22 36.34
C GLU A 168 -12.67 20.81 35.97
N PRO A 169 -14.00 20.60 35.76
CA PRO A 169 -14.54 19.35 35.23
C PRO A 169 -14.95 19.43 33.74
N ALA A 170 -14.73 18.31 33.07
CA ALA A 170 -15.13 17.98 31.70
C ALA A 170 -16.61 17.43 31.64
N PRO A 171 -17.17 17.18 30.43
CA PRO A 171 -18.61 17.08 30.16
C PRO A 171 -19.16 15.63 30.15
N PRO A 172 -20.46 15.43 29.83
CA PRO A 172 -20.79 14.44 28.79
C PRO A 172 -21.98 14.81 27.86
N ALA A 173 -22.18 13.95 26.85
CA ALA A 173 -22.91 14.16 25.60
C ALA A 173 -24.42 13.76 25.57
N LYS A 174 -25.17 14.45 24.67
CA LYS A 174 -26.27 14.10 23.70
C LYS A 174 -27.26 12.93 24.00
N PRO A 175 -28.52 12.85 23.47
CA PRO A 175 -29.01 13.35 22.15
C PRO A 175 -30.54 13.74 22.03
N VAL A 176 -30.97 14.00 20.78
CA VAL A 176 -32.34 13.89 20.16
C VAL A 176 -33.09 15.21 19.79
N VAL A 177 -33.60 15.23 18.55
CA VAL A 177 -34.39 16.22 17.77
C VAL A 177 -35.70 15.49 17.35
N PRO A 178 -36.92 16.06 17.01
CA PRO A 178 -37.35 17.39 16.49
C PRO A 178 -38.70 17.90 17.15
N PRO A 179 -39.55 18.83 16.61
CA PRO A 179 -39.46 19.75 15.45
C PRO A 179 -39.78 21.26 15.72
N GLN A 180 -39.45 22.10 14.72
CA GLN A 180 -39.99 23.41 14.29
C GLN A 180 -40.88 24.26 15.24
N VAL A 181 -40.54 25.55 15.45
CA VAL A 181 -41.39 26.76 15.30
C VAL A 181 -40.55 28.05 15.51
N GLY A 182 -40.64 29.01 14.58
CA GLY A 182 -40.68 30.46 14.91
C GLY A 182 -39.37 31.27 15.00
N GLU A 183 -38.75 31.62 13.87
CA GLU A 183 -37.61 32.55 13.76
C GLU A 183 -37.86 34.02 14.23
N LYS A 184 -39.02 34.35 14.82
CA LYS A 184 -39.32 35.72 15.29
C LYS A 184 -39.16 35.96 16.79
N GLU A 185 -39.04 34.92 17.61
CA GLU A 185 -38.83 35.07 19.08
C GLU A 185 -37.34 35.06 19.49
N ALA A 186 -36.49 34.32 18.78
CA ALA A 186 -35.04 34.27 19.06
C ALA A 186 -34.35 35.63 18.90
N ALA A 187 -34.77 36.43 17.90
CA ALA A 187 -34.23 37.77 17.65
C ALA A 187 -34.58 38.79 18.77
N LYS A 188 -35.76 38.66 19.39
CA LYS A 188 -36.15 39.50 20.54
C LYS A 188 -35.37 39.11 21.80
N SER A 189 -35.17 37.82 22.05
CA SER A 189 -34.36 37.32 23.17
C SER A 189 -32.88 37.74 23.06
N ALA A 190 -32.31 37.69 21.86
CA ALA A 190 -30.94 38.16 21.61
C ALA A 190 -30.79 39.68 21.75
N ARG A 191 -31.77 40.46 21.28
CA ARG A 191 -31.79 41.93 21.43
C ARG A 191 -31.88 42.35 22.90
N GLN A 192 -32.70 41.66 23.71
CA GLN A 192 -32.83 41.95 25.14
C GLN A 192 -31.53 41.66 25.90
N LYS A 193 -30.87 40.52 25.60
CA LYS A 193 -29.57 40.17 26.20
C LYS A 193 -28.45 41.14 25.79
N ALA A 194 -28.49 41.68 24.57
CA ALA A 194 -27.54 42.69 24.12
C ALA A 194 -27.76 44.05 24.80
N ILE A 195 -29.02 44.43 25.07
CA ILE A 195 -29.35 45.64 25.83
C ILE A 195 -28.80 45.54 27.26
N GLU A 196 -29.02 44.40 27.94
CA GLU A 196 -28.53 44.17 29.31
C GLU A 196 -27.00 44.17 29.41
N SER A 197 -26.29 43.66 28.40
CA SER A 197 -24.82 43.69 28.39
C SER A 197 -24.26 45.09 28.18
N TYR A 198 -24.87 45.91 27.30
CA TYR A 198 -24.46 47.31 27.13
C TYR A 198 -24.76 48.17 28.37
N GLU A 199 -25.91 47.95 29.03
CA GLU A 199 -26.25 48.63 30.28
C GLU A 199 -25.31 48.26 31.44
N ARG A 200 -24.77 47.03 31.44
CA ARG A 200 -23.74 46.62 32.41
C ARG A 200 -22.42 47.36 32.20
N ILE A 201 -21.94 47.47 30.96
CA ILE A 201 -20.70 48.18 30.61
C ILE A 201 -20.78 49.66 31.01
N ILE A 202 -21.93 50.29 30.80
CA ILE A 202 -22.17 51.69 31.17
C ILE A 202 -22.19 51.89 32.70
N ARG A 203 -22.63 50.87 33.46
CA ARG A 203 -22.71 50.92 34.92
C ARG A 203 -21.37 50.68 35.60
N GLU A 204 -20.57 49.78 35.04
CA GLU A 204 -19.26 49.39 35.60
C GLU A 204 -18.17 50.45 35.31
N ALA A 205 -18.26 51.20 34.20
CA ALA A 205 -17.28 52.24 33.86
C ALA A 205 -17.91 53.41 33.06
N PRO A 206 -18.58 54.38 33.71
CA PRO A 206 -19.44 55.38 33.05
C PRO A 206 -18.74 56.36 32.10
N ASP A 207 -17.45 56.62 32.33
CA ASP A 207 -16.64 57.62 31.62
C ASP A 207 -15.64 56.99 30.65
N SER A 208 -15.76 55.68 30.42
CA SER A 208 -14.90 54.95 29.48
C SER A 208 -15.33 55.16 28.01
N PRO A 209 -14.38 55.11 27.05
CA PRO A 209 -14.71 55.15 25.62
C PRO A 209 -15.59 53.96 25.18
N GLU A 210 -15.55 52.84 25.91
CA GLU A 210 -16.40 51.67 25.73
C GLU A 210 -17.85 51.96 26.16
N ALA A 211 -18.06 52.69 27.27
CA ALA A 211 -19.39 53.14 27.69
C ALA A 211 -20.00 54.15 26.72
N ALA A 212 -19.19 55.00 26.07
CA ALA A 212 -19.66 55.89 25.01
C ALA A 212 -20.19 55.11 23.80
N LYS A 213 -19.44 54.10 23.32
CA LYS A 213 -19.87 53.21 22.22
C LYS A 213 -21.07 52.33 22.62
N ALA A 214 -21.13 51.86 23.86
CA ALA A 214 -22.25 51.09 24.38
C ALA A 214 -23.54 51.92 24.43
N ARG A 215 -23.47 53.22 24.80
CA ARG A 215 -24.61 54.16 24.77
C ARG A 215 -25.14 54.38 23.36
N GLU A 216 -24.24 54.52 22.38
CA GLU A 216 -24.59 54.68 20.96
C GLU A 216 -25.31 53.43 20.41
N ARG A 217 -24.74 52.24 20.66
CA ARG A 217 -25.37 50.96 20.25
C ARG A 217 -26.68 50.67 20.97
N LEU A 218 -26.83 51.08 22.22
CA LEU A 218 -28.09 50.99 22.97
C LEU A 218 -29.18 51.89 22.37
N ALA A 219 -28.82 53.07 21.86
CA ALA A 219 -29.75 53.97 21.19
C ALA A 219 -30.25 53.38 19.86
N ASP A 220 -29.36 52.83 19.04
CA ASP A 220 -29.72 52.15 17.79
C ASP A 220 -30.60 50.91 18.05
N LEU A 221 -30.27 50.14 19.09
CA LEU A 221 -31.04 48.97 19.49
C LEU A 221 -32.39 49.32 20.14
N ARG A 222 -32.67 50.57 20.49
CA ARG A 222 -33.99 51.02 20.94
C ARG A 222 -34.80 51.68 19.82
N ALA A 223 -34.14 52.25 18.80
CA ALA A 223 -34.76 52.88 17.64
C ALA A 223 -34.93 51.92 16.45
N GLY A 224 -35.97 51.06 16.44
CA GLY A 224 -36.36 50.32 15.23
C GLY A 224 -36.96 51.24 14.15
N ALA A 225 -36.40 51.26 12.94
CA ALA A 225 -36.78 52.11 11.77
C ALA A 225 -38.28 52.00 11.38
N LYS A 226 -39.01 53.06 10.94
CA LYS A 226 -38.85 53.92 9.74
C LYS A 226 -39.77 55.18 9.85
N PRO A 227 -39.53 56.32 9.17
CA PRO A 227 -40.36 57.54 9.30
C PRO A 227 -41.37 57.76 8.15
N ALA A 228 -42.50 58.41 8.44
CA ALA A 228 -43.43 59.06 7.49
C ALA A 228 -44.24 60.17 8.22
N PRO A 229 -44.93 61.12 7.53
CA PRO A 229 -44.58 62.54 7.52
C PRO A 229 -45.47 63.43 8.42
N GLY A 230 -44.94 64.54 8.91
CA GLY A 230 -45.71 65.57 9.61
C GLY A 230 -45.13 66.97 9.43
N LYS A 231 -45.91 67.89 8.83
CA LYS A 231 -45.75 69.35 8.92
C LYS A 231 -46.49 69.87 10.19
N PRO A 232 -46.36 71.14 10.59
CA PRO A 232 -45.15 71.83 11.03
C PRO A 232 -45.34 72.44 12.44
N GLY A 233 -44.39 72.24 13.35
CA GLY A 233 -44.48 72.75 14.73
C GLY A 233 -43.24 73.53 15.14
N ARG A 234 -43.38 74.87 15.08
CA ARG A 234 -42.60 75.95 15.73
C ARG A 234 -41.42 75.50 16.62
N ARG A 235 -40.18 75.79 16.18
CA ARG A 235 -39.00 75.82 17.05
C ARG A 235 -38.24 77.13 16.86
N LEU A 236 -37.94 77.78 17.98
CA LEU A 236 -37.12 78.99 18.09
C LEU A 236 -35.67 78.69 17.63
N PRO A 237 -34.97 79.66 17.01
CA PRO A 237 -33.66 79.42 16.41
C PRO A 237 -32.54 79.37 17.47
N PRO A 238 -31.48 78.56 17.26
CA PRO A 238 -30.24 78.70 18.01
C PRO A 238 -29.39 79.85 17.44
N VAL A 239 -28.74 80.56 18.36
CA VAL A 239 -27.83 81.70 18.11
C VAL A 239 -26.62 81.24 17.30
N ALA A 240 -26.34 81.93 16.20
CA ALA A 240 -25.15 81.76 15.37
C ALA A 240 -23.95 82.51 15.98
N PRO A 241 -22.72 81.97 15.90
CA PRO A 241 -21.53 82.77 16.18
C PRO A 241 -21.36 83.83 15.07
N THR A 242 -21.21 85.08 15.49
CA THR A 242 -20.96 86.24 14.64
C THR A 242 -19.63 86.11 13.89
N ARG A 243 -19.71 85.89 12.58
CA ARG A 243 -18.58 86.01 11.66
C ARG A 243 -18.52 87.46 11.14
N PRO A 244 -17.35 88.10 11.04
CA PRO A 244 -17.25 89.47 10.50
C PRO A 244 -17.71 89.50 9.04
N PRO A 245 -18.26 90.63 8.54
CA PRO A 245 -18.66 90.74 7.15
C PRO A 245 -17.40 90.76 6.26
N LEU A 246 -17.33 89.81 5.32
CA LEU A 246 -16.45 89.91 4.17
C LEU A 246 -16.98 91.04 3.29
N ALA A 247 -16.15 92.06 3.07
CA ALA A 247 -16.43 93.15 2.16
C ALA A 247 -16.74 92.60 0.75
N ALA A 248 -17.73 93.17 0.08
CA ALA A 248 -18.01 92.85 -1.31
C ALA A 248 -16.80 93.29 -2.17
N PRO A 249 -16.28 92.43 -3.07
CA PRO A 249 -15.24 92.83 -4.00
C PRO A 249 -15.78 93.91 -4.96
N PRO A 250 -14.95 94.86 -5.40
CA PRO A 250 -15.36 95.92 -6.31
C PRO A 250 -15.87 95.34 -7.64
N ALA A 251 -16.92 95.96 -8.20
CA ALA A 251 -17.54 95.53 -9.45
C ALA A 251 -16.57 95.69 -10.63
N GLY A 252 -16.18 94.57 -11.23
CA GLY A 252 -15.31 94.51 -12.41
C GLY A 252 -14.20 93.47 -12.36
N GLU A 253 -13.98 92.81 -11.21
CA GLU A 253 -12.93 91.81 -11.06
C GLU A 253 -13.46 90.40 -11.42
N THR A 254 -13.11 89.91 -12.61
CA THR A 254 -13.33 88.49 -12.98
C THR A 254 -12.38 87.64 -12.13
N VAL A 255 -12.92 87.03 -11.08
CA VAL A 255 -12.20 86.01 -10.31
C VAL A 255 -12.07 84.77 -11.18
N PHE A 256 -10.87 84.48 -11.68
CA PHE A 256 -10.55 83.21 -12.31
C PHE A 256 -10.42 82.14 -11.22
N LEU A 257 -11.48 81.38 -10.98
CA LEU A 257 -11.40 80.17 -10.16
C LEU A 257 -10.89 79.03 -11.05
N VAL A 258 -9.61 78.69 -10.93
CA VAL A 258 -9.09 77.46 -11.53
C VAL A 258 -9.55 76.30 -10.66
N VAL A 259 -10.49 75.50 -11.15
CA VAL A 259 -10.87 74.25 -10.50
C VAL A 259 -9.79 73.22 -10.84
N GLU A 260 -9.03 72.78 -9.84
CA GLU A 260 -8.04 71.73 -10.03
C GLU A 260 -8.72 70.43 -10.46
N ARG A 261 -8.02 69.68 -11.32
CA ARG A 261 -8.50 68.38 -11.80
C ARG A 261 -8.36 67.36 -10.68
N VAL A 262 -9.47 66.72 -10.31
CA VAL A 262 -9.58 65.67 -9.31
C VAL A 262 -9.97 64.38 -10.00
N ALA A 263 -9.14 63.34 -9.85
CA ALA A 263 -9.47 61.99 -10.30
C ALA A 263 -10.34 61.28 -9.25
N SER A 264 -11.32 60.50 -9.72
CA SER A 264 -12.06 59.55 -8.87
C SER A 264 -12.62 58.45 -9.77
N VAL A 265 -12.49 57.21 -9.33
CA VAL A 265 -13.02 56.03 -10.04
C VAL A 265 -14.01 55.29 -9.16
N ASP A 266 -15.01 54.67 -9.78
CA ASP A 266 -15.94 53.74 -9.15
C ASP A 266 -15.94 52.39 -9.90
N VAL A 267 -15.51 51.32 -9.23
CA VAL A 267 -15.56 49.92 -9.71
C VAL A 267 -16.76 49.24 -9.05
N ALA A 268 -17.78 48.95 -9.86
CA ALA A 268 -19.07 48.45 -9.39
C ALA A 268 -19.49 47.14 -10.10
N GLU A 269 -20.59 46.55 -9.63
CA GLU A 269 -21.22 45.35 -10.19
C GLU A 269 -20.40 44.05 -10.11
N VAL A 270 -19.33 44.04 -9.30
CA VAL A 270 -18.56 42.82 -8.97
C VAL A 270 -19.31 42.01 -7.92
N ARG A 271 -19.58 40.72 -8.18
CA ARG A 271 -20.19 39.84 -7.16
C ARG A 271 -19.18 39.52 -6.07
N ALA A 272 -19.66 39.31 -4.85
CA ALA A 272 -18.81 38.93 -3.73
C ALA A 272 -18.12 37.56 -3.93
N GLN A 273 -18.77 36.64 -4.65
CA GLN A 273 -18.27 35.29 -4.87
C GLN A 273 -18.73 34.72 -6.21
N TYR A 274 -17.83 33.98 -6.87
CA TYR A 274 -18.07 33.17 -8.05
C TYR A 274 -17.74 31.70 -7.76
N VAL A 275 -18.43 30.79 -8.41
CA VAL A 275 -18.15 29.35 -8.35
C VAL A 275 -17.90 28.86 -9.76
N ALA A 276 -16.85 28.08 -9.96
CA ALA A 276 -16.54 27.52 -11.27
C ALA A 276 -15.83 26.18 -11.18
N THR A 277 -16.05 25.34 -12.20
CA THR A 277 -15.36 24.06 -12.27
C THR A 277 -13.87 24.28 -12.50
N SER A 278 -13.05 23.49 -11.83
CA SER A 278 -11.60 23.47 -12.11
C SER A 278 -11.36 23.10 -13.57
N GLY A 279 -10.46 23.81 -14.24
CA GLY A 279 -10.22 23.67 -15.68
C GLY A 279 -11.12 24.52 -16.60
N ASP A 280 -12.28 24.97 -16.12
CA ASP A 280 -13.19 25.82 -16.90
C ASP A 280 -12.72 27.29 -16.91
N THR A 281 -13.32 28.08 -17.78
CA THR A 281 -13.09 29.53 -17.83
C THR A 281 -14.20 30.28 -17.11
N ILE A 282 -13.82 31.20 -16.23
CA ILE A 282 -14.74 32.11 -15.56
C ILE A 282 -14.80 33.45 -16.26
N VAL A 283 -15.94 34.09 -16.07
CA VAL A 283 -16.28 35.38 -16.65
C VAL A 283 -16.84 36.26 -15.53
N VAL A 284 -16.13 37.34 -15.24
CA VAL A 284 -16.43 38.26 -14.13
C VAL A 284 -16.76 39.63 -14.71
N PRO A 285 -18.06 39.98 -14.87
CA PRO A 285 -18.47 41.29 -15.35
C PRO A 285 -18.28 42.35 -14.27
N PHE A 286 -17.93 43.57 -14.68
CA PHE A 286 -17.80 44.74 -13.81
C PHE A 286 -17.99 46.05 -14.59
N VAL A 287 -18.27 47.14 -13.88
CA VAL A 287 -18.49 48.47 -14.47
C VAL A 287 -17.52 49.48 -13.88
N ILE A 288 -16.89 50.27 -14.75
CA ILE A 288 -16.05 51.40 -14.37
C ILE A 288 -16.84 52.70 -14.61
N THR A 289 -16.94 53.54 -13.59
CA THR A 289 -17.50 54.89 -13.70
C THR A 289 -16.45 55.92 -13.35
N ASN A 290 -16.23 56.92 -14.22
CA ASN A 290 -15.42 58.08 -13.86
C ASN A 290 -16.25 59.02 -12.96
N ARG A 291 -15.84 59.18 -11.70
CA ARG A 291 -16.46 60.12 -10.74
C ARG A 291 -15.62 61.39 -10.53
N GLY A 292 -14.51 61.53 -11.26
CA GLY A 292 -13.68 62.73 -11.24
C GLY A 292 -14.38 63.91 -11.92
N ASN A 293 -13.69 65.05 -11.95
CA ASN A 293 -14.21 66.29 -12.55
C ASN A 293 -13.66 66.58 -13.96
N ALA A 294 -12.97 65.62 -14.59
CA ALA A 294 -12.44 65.70 -15.95
C ALA A 294 -12.41 64.33 -16.64
N GLU A 295 -12.20 64.31 -17.97
CA GLU A 295 -12.04 63.09 -18.76
C GLU A 295 -10.77 62.33 -18.35
N ASP A 296 -10.88 61.03 -18.05
CA ASP A 296 -9.77 60.20 -17.58
C ASP A 296 -9.81 58.79 -18.20
N ALA A 297 -8.67 58.09 -18.15
CA ALA A 297 -8.58 56.67 -18.47
C ALA A 297 -8.04 55.91 -17.25
N PHE A 298 -8.43 54.65 -17.09
CA PHE A 298 -8.07 53.87 -15.92
C PHE A 298 -7.31 52.61 -16.33
N GLN A 299 -6.17 52.36 -15.71
CA GLN A 299 -5.39 51.15 -15.87
C GLN A 299 -6.03 50.02 -15.04
N LEU A 300 -6.29 48.88 -15.67
CA LEU A 300 -6.97 47.73 -15.09
C LEU A 300 -5.96 46.66 -14.68
N THR A 301 -6.04 46.20 -13.43
CA THR A 301 -5.18 45.16 -12.88
C THR A 301 -5.99 44.19 -12.03
N SER A 302 -5.53 42.94 -11.93
CA SER A 302 -6.12 41.90 -11.08
C SER A 302 -5.06 41.28 -10.19
N THR A 303 -5.42 40.92 -8.97
CA THR A 303 -4.54 40.18 -8.05
C THR A 303 -4.62 38.66 -8.24
N LEU A 304 -5.37 38.18 -9.25
CA LEU A 304 -5.37 36.76 -9.61
C LEU A 304 -3.96 36.28 -9.99
N PRO A 305 -3.52 35.12 -9.50
CA PRO A 305 -2.24 34.55 -9.88
C PRO A 305 -2.13 34.29 -11.39
N PRO A 306 -0.91 34.32 -11.98
CA PRO A 306 -0.70 34.04 -13.40
C PRO A 306 -1.22 32.68 -13.87
N SER A 307 -1.29 31.68 -12.98
CA SER A 307 -1.88 30.37 -13.27
C SER A 307 -3.33 30.44 -13.74
N PHE A 308 -4.05 31.52 -13.38
CA PHE A 308 -5.41 31.78 -13.82
C PHE A 308 -5.51 32.47 -15.18
N GLN A 309 -4.39 32.89 -15.77
CA GLN A 309 -4.34 33.60 -17.07
C GLN A 309 -5.39 34.74 -17.19
N PRO A 310 -5.42 35.70 -16.24
CA PRO A 310 -6.43 36.75 -16.23
C PRO A 310 -6.26 37.71 -17.41
N ALA A 311 -7.36 38.05 -18.09
CA ALA A 311 -7.39 39.03 -19.16
C ALA A 311 -8.69 39.85 -19.12
N PHE A 312 -8.60 41.15 -19.36
CA PHE A 312 -9.77 42.04 -19.41
C PHE A 312 -10.24 42.26 -20.85
N PHE A 313 -11.54 42.42 -21.02
CA PHE A 313 -12.20 42.67 -22.30
C PHE A 313 -13.26 43.75 -22.12
N HIS A 314 -13.44 44.59 -23.14
CA HIS A 314 -14.44 45.66 -23.13
C HIS A 314 -15.78 45.11 -23.62
N ASP A 315 -16.82 45.18 -22.79
CA ASP A 315 -18.16 44.65 -23.09
C ASP A 315 -19.07 45.77 -23.61
N VAL A 316 -18.86 46.15 -24.86
CA VAL A 316 -19.61 47.25 -25.51
C VAL A 316 -21.10 46.93 -25.61
N GLU A 317 -21.44 45.68 -25.91
CA GLU A 317 -22.81 45.20 -26.11
C GLU A 317 -23.53 44.93 -24.76
N GLY A 318 -22.80 44.87 -23.64
CA GLY A 318 -23.35 44.61 -22.31
C GLY A 318 -23.86 43.18 -22.14
N THR A 319 -23.33 42.24 -22.91
CA THR A 319 -23.80 40.84 -22.95
C THR A 319 -23.18 39.99 -21.86
N GLY A 320 -22.10 40.45 -21.22
CA GLY A 320 -21.30 39.67 -20.31
C GLY A 320 -20.60 38.47 -20.97
N GLN A 321 -20.51 38.44 -22.31
CA GLN A 321 -19.83 37.41 -23.08
C GLN A 321 -18.67 38.03 -23.85
N VAL A 322 -17.55 37.30 -23.93
CA VAL A 322 -16.34 37.71 -24.65
C VAL A 322 -16.21 36.83 -25.89
N ARG A 323 -16.13 37.43 -27.08
CA ARG A 323 -15.90 36.66 -28.32
C ARG A 323 -14.44 36.21 -28.37
N ALA A 324 -14.16 35.07 -29.00
CA ALA A 324 -12.81 34.51 -29.05
C ALA A 324 -11.78 35.46 -29.70
N GLU A 325 -12.25 36.29 -30.64
CA GLU A 325 -11.46 37.23 -31.44
C GLU A 325 -11.23 38.60 -30.76
N GLU A 326 -11.89 38.89 -29.64
CA GLU A 326 -11.82 40.23 -29.03
C GLU A 326 -10.43 40.48 -28.40
N PRO A 327 -9.81 41.64 -28.66
CA PRO A 327 -8.51 41.95 -28.08
C PRO A 327 -8.64 42.20 -26.57
N SER A 328 -7.70 41.64 -25.80
CA SER A 328 -7.60 41.94 -24.38
C SER A 328 -7.14 43.38 -24.16
N VAL A 329 -7.76 44.07 -23.21
CA VAL A 329 -7.42 45.44 -22.82
C VAL A 329 -6.69 45.44 -21.48
N THR A 330 -5.87 46.47 -21.24
CA THR A 330 -5.24 46.73 -19.93
C THR A 330 -5.60 48.12 -19.40
N GLU A 331 -6.36 48.90 -20.18
CA GLU A 331 -6.82 50.23 -19.85
C GLU A 331 -8.22 50.47 -20.41
N THR A 332 -8.96 51.36 -19.77
CA THR A 332 -10.26 51.81 -20.28
C THR A 332 -10.09 52.81 -21.42
N PRO A 333 -11.08 52.95 -22.33
CA PRO A 333 -11.15 54.14 -23.16
C PRO A 333 -11.27 55.39 -22.27
N ARG A 334 -11.08 56.57 -22.85
CA ARG A 334 -11.28 57.82 -22.13
C ARG A 334 -12.76 57.97 -21.75
N LEU A 335 -13.01 58.15 -20.47
CA LEU A 335 -14.35 58.29 -19.89
C LEU A 335 -14.55 59.74 -19.44
N GLY A 336 -15.57 60.39 -19.97
CA GLY A 336 -16.05 61.69 -19.50
C GLY A 336 -16.62 61.62 -18.07
N ILE A 337 -16.94 62.78 -17.52
CA ILE A 337 -17.47 62.92 -16.16
C ILE A 337 -18.77 62.13 -16.02
N GLY A 338 -18.85 61.21 -15.06
CA GLY A 338 -20.00 60.35 -14.82
C GLY A 338 -20.23 59.25 -15.87
N GLN A 339 -19.38 59.16 -16.90
CA GLN A 339 -19.50 58.13 -17.94
C GLN A 339 -19.15 56.75 -17.38
N LYS A 340 -19.92 55.75 -17.81
CA LYS A 340 -19.76 54.34 -17.45
C LYS A 340 -19.30 53.52 -18.64
N ALA A 341 -18.41 52.55 -18.40
CA ALA A 341 -18.03 51.52 -19.36
C ALA A 341 -18.06 50.14 -18.69
N ARG A 342 -18.50 49.12 -19.44
CA ARG A 342 -18.63 47.74 -18.95
C ARG A 342 -17.46 46.91 -19.41
N PHE A 343 -16.97 46.06 -18.54
CA PHE A 343 -15.84 45.20 -18.79
C PHE A 343 -16.08 43.80 -18.24
N VAL A 344 -15.31 42.87 -18.76
CA VAL A 344 -15.32 41.48 -18.35
C VAL A 344 -13.90 41.04 -18.08
N LEU A 345 -13.66 40.43 -16.92
CA LEU A 345 -12.44 39.70 -16.62
C LEU A 345 -12.67 38.22 -16.94
N ARG A 346 -11.89 37.70 -17.89
CA ARG A 346 -11.83 36.27 -18.22
C ARG A 346 -10.63 35.65 -17.52
N ALA A 347 -10.82 34.51 -16.86
CA ALA A 347 -9.73 33.77 -16.23
C ALA A 347 -9.99 32.26 -16.32
N ARG A 348 -8.94 31.46 -16.52
CA ARG A 348 -9.01 30.00 -16.56
C ARG A 348 -8.73 29.44 -15.17
N VAL A 349 -9.65 28.65 -14.61
CA VAL A 349 -9.42 28.01 -13.31
C VAL A 349 -8.39 26.89 -13.48
N PRO A 350 -7.30 26.84 -12.69
CA PRO A 350 -6.33 25.76 -12.74
C PRO A 350 -7.00 24.40 -12.51
N VAL A 351 -6.55 23.38 -13.22
CA VAL A 351 -7.17 22.03 -13.19
C VAL A 351 -6.90 21.31 -11.87
N GLU A 352 -5.83 21.67 -11.18
CA GLU A 352 -5.36 21.10 -9.92
C GLU A 352 -6.05 21.68 -8.68
N MET A 353 -6.93 22.68 -8.85
CA MET A 353 -7.68 23.23 -7.72
C MET A 353 -8.61 22.17 -7.12
N SER A 354 -8.49 21.97 -5.81
CA SER A 354 -9.35 21.04 -5.07
C SER A 354 -10.74 21.64 -4.81
N ASP A 355 -11.73 20.78 -4.61
CA ASP A 355 -13.11 21.18 -4.36
C ASP A 355 -13.24 22.08 -3.11
N GLY A 356 -14.00 23.16 -3.23
CA GLY A 356 -14.26 24.11 -2.14
C GLY A 356 -13.11 25.07 -1.82
N VAL A 357 -11.96 24.98 -2.50
CA VAL A 357 -10.86 25.93 -2.32
C VAL A 357 -11.27 27.31 -2.84
N ALA A 358 -11.19 28.31 -1.97
CA ALA A 358 -11.48 29.71 -2.29
C ALA A 358 -10.19 30.48 -2.61
N GLN A 359 -10.14 31.10 -3.79
CA GLN A 359 -9.13 32.07 -4.19
C GLN A 359 -9.72 33.48 -4.13
N ALA A 360 -9.34 34.26 -3.12
CA ALA A 360 -9.68 35.68 -3.07
C ALA A 360 -8.83 36.47 -4.09
N PHE A 361 -9.44 37.45 -4.74
CA PHE A 361 -8.77 38.37 -5.65
C PHE A 361 -9.52 39.70 -5.73
N GLU A 362 -8.88 40.70 -6.31
CA GLU A 362 -9.42 42.04 -6.44
C GLU A 362 -9.24 42.54 -7.87
N ILE A 363 -10.24 43.27 -8.37
CA ILE A 363 -10.16 44.02 -9.63
C ILE A 363 -9.87 45.47 -9.27
N LYS A 364 -8.72 45.99 -9.70
CA LYS A 364 -8.26 47.33 -9.39
C LYS A 364 -8.21 48.21 -10.63
N ALA A 365 -8.84 49.37 -10.53
CA ALA A 365 -8.76 50.45 -11.52
C ALA A 365 -7.95 51.61 -10.94
N THR A 366 -6.94 52.07 -11.69
CA THR A 366 -6.03 53.16 -11.27
C THR A 366 -6.08 54.29 -12.29
N SER A 367 -6.27 55.53 -11.85
CA SER A 367 -6.30 56.69 -12.75
C SER A 367 -4.98 56.87 -13.49
N ARG A 368 -5.03 57.17 -14.79
CA ARG A 368 -3.86 57.52 -15.60
C ARG A 368 -3.40 58.95 -15.35
N PHE A 369 -4.31 59.85 -14.97
CA PHE A 369 -3.98 61.22 -14.59
C PHE A 369 -3.30 61.30 -13.23
N ASP A 370 -3.84 60.61 -12.23
CA ASP A 370 -3.28 60.56 -10.88
C ASP A 370 -3.18 59.10 -10.39
N PRO A 371 -2.00 58.47 -10.53
CA PRO A 371 -1.78 57.08 -10.11
C PRO A 371 -2.00 56.80 -8.61
N SER A 372 -2.09 57.84 -7.76
CA SER A 372 -2.44 57.67 -6.35
C SER A 372 -3.93 57.37 -6.15
N VAL A 373 -4.78 57.76 -7.10
CA VAL A 373 -6.21 57.46 -7.09
C VAL A 373 -6.47 56.10 -7.73
N SER A 374 -6.88 55.16 -6.88
CA SER A 374 -7.31 53.84 -7.33
C SER A 374 -8.43 53.31 -6.46
N GLN A 375 -9.21 52.38 -7.01
CA GLN A 375 -10.18 51.62 -6.25
C GLN A 375 -10.07 50.15 -6.63
N ALA A 376 -10.21 49.30 -5.63
CA ALA A 376 -10.25 47.85 -5.77
C ALA A 376 -11.64 47.34 -5.39
N ALA A 377 -12.13 46.39 -6.17
CA ALA A 377 -13.34 45.64 -5.88
C ALA A 377 -12.95 44.20 -5.50
N PRO A 378 -13.06 43.82 -4.22
CA PRO A 378 -12.71 42.48 -3.77
C PRO A 378 -13.79 41.46 -4.12
N THR A 379 -13.35 40.25 -4.45
CA THR A 379 -14.21 39.10 -4.76
C THR A 379 -13.47 37.79 -4.46
N ALA A 380 -14.16 36.67 -4.58
CA ALA A 380 -13.58 35.35 -4.40
C ALA A 380 -14.08 34.37 -5.47
N LEU A 381 -13.19 33.50 -5.91
CA LEU A 381 -13.51 32.35 -6.74
C LEU A 381 -13.43 31.09 -5.90
N VAL A 382 -14.52 30.33 -5.82
CA VAL A 382 -14.52 28.99 -5.22
C VAL A 382 -14.48 27.94 -6.31
N ALA A 383 -13.47 27.09 -6.26
CA ALA A 383 -13.33 25.97 -7.17
C ALA A 383 -14.36 24.89 -6.84
N SER A 384 -15.08 24.45 -7.86
CA SER A 384 -15.88 23.23 -7.86
C SER A 384 -15.07 22.15 -8.57
N ALA A 385 -14.85 21.01 -7.93
CA ALA A 385 -14.05 19.92 -8.50
C ALA A 385 -14.59 18.56 -8.05
N PRO A 386 -14.35 17.49 -8.81
CA PRO A 386 -14.62 16.15 -8.30
C PRO A 386 -13.64 15.80 -7.18
N SER A 387 -14.13 15.09 -6.16
CA SER A 387 -13.28 14.52 -5.09
C SER A 387 -13.63 13.05 -4.95
N LEU A 388 -12.86 12.20 -5.63
CA LEU A 388 -13.10 10.77 -5.66
C LEU A 388 -12.57 10.11 -4.39
N ARG A 389 -13.40 9.27 -3.76
CA ARG A 389 -13.03 8.49 -2.59
C ARG A 389 -13.35 7.04 -2.84
N GLY A 390 -12.57 6.15 -2.23
CA GLY A 390 -12.79 4.73 -2.35
C GLY A 390 -12.50 3.99 -1.05
N THR A 391 -13.18 2.86 -0.87
CA THR A 391 -12.88 1.89 0.19
C THR A 391 -12.84 0.50 -0.42
N LEU A 392 -11.77 -0.24 -0.15
CA LEU A 392 -11.56 -1.58 -0.68
C LEU A 392 -11.69 -2.60 0.46
N LEU A 393 -12.75 -3.40 0.41
CA LEU A 393 -13.03 -4.43 1.39
C LEU A 393 -12.76 -5.80 0.79
N VAL A 394 -12.30 -6.73 1.63
CA VAL A 394 -12.12 -8.14 1.29
C VAL A 394 -13.10 -8.96 2.14
N ASP A 395 -13.63 -10.04 1.58
CA ASP A 395 -14.54 -10.95 2.26
C ASP A 395 -13.86 -11.70 3.42
N ARG A 396 -12.61 -12.14 3.23
CA ARG A 396 -11.82 -12.89 4.22
C ARG A 396 -10.35 -12.48 4.21
N THR A 397 -9.72 -12.57 5.38
CA THR A 397 -8.31 -12.15 5.60
C THR A 397 -7.35 -13.31 5.82
N ASN A 398 -7.84 -14.55 5.93
CA ASN A 398 -7.03 -15.76 5.97
C ASN A 398 -7.54 -16.72 4.89
N VAL A 399 -6.64 -17.21 4.05
CA VAL A 399 -6.96 -18.09 2.92
C VAL A 399 -5.88 -19.13 2.69
N LYS A 400 -6.24 -20.23 2.06
CA LYS A 400 -5.32 -21.29 1.63
C LYS A 400 -5.09 -21.22 0.11
N PRO A 401 -4.00 -21.81 -0.41
CA PRO A 401 -3.86 -22.04 -1.84
C PRO A 401 -5.11 -22.69 -2.44
N GLY A 402 -5.53 -22.22 -3.61
CA GLY A 402 -6.73 -22.69 -4.30
C GLY A 402 -8.05 -22.04 -3.87
N ASP A 403 -8.10 -21.36 -2.72
CA ASP A 403 -9.32 -20.65 -2.25
C ASP A 403 -9.72 -19.50 -3.18
N THR A 404 -11.00 -19.13 -3.14
CA THR A 404 -11.51 -17.93 -3.80
C THR A 404 -11.68 -16.76 -2.82
N LEU A 405 -11.36 -15.57 -3.31
CA LEU A 405 -11.42 -14.29 -2.60
C LEU A 405 -12.25 -13.30 -3.39
N SER A 406 -13.02 -12.47 -2.68
CA SER A 406 -13.80 -11.40 -3.31
C SER A 406 -13.48 -10.05 -2.68
N TYR A 407 -13.10 -9.11 -3.53
CA TYR A 407 -12.84 -7.74 -3.16
C TYR A 407 -13.97 -6.84 -3.68
N THR A 408 -14.50 -6.00 -2.80
CA THR A 408 -15.51 -4.99 -3.14
C THR A 408 -14.94 -3.59 -2.93
N LEU A 409 -14.76 -2.87 -4.02
CA LEU A 409 -14.36 -1.48 -4.06
C LEU A 409 -15.59 -0.58 -4.13
N SER A 410 -15.87 0.17 -3.07
CA SER A 410 -16.92 1.19 -3.06
C SER A 410 -16.32 2.56 -3.35
N LEU A 411 -16.71 3.16 -4.47
CA LEU A 411 -16.29 4.46 -4.98
C LEU A 411 -17.37 5.51 -4.69
N THR A 412 -16.98 6.74 -4.38
CA THR A 412 -17.90 7.87 -4.16
C THR A 412 -17.29 9.16 -4.67
N ASN A 413 -18.06 9.98 -5.39
CA ASN A 413 -17.68 11.37 -5.65
C ASN A 413 -18.20 12.26 -4.52
N ALA A 414 -17.29 12.71 -3.65
CA ALA A 414 -17.57 13.60 -2.53
C ALA A 414 -17.41 15.09 -2.90
N GLY A 415 -17.03 15.41 -4.13
CA GLY A 415 -16.84 16.78 -4.62
C GLY A 415 -18.11 17.38 -5.19
N SER A 416 -18.05 18.68 -5.49
CA SER A 416 -19.19 19.48 -5.97
C SER A 416 -19.36 19.48 -7.49
N ALA A 417 -18.41 18.92 -8.25
CA ALA A 417 -18.48 18.78 -9.71
C ALA A 417 -18.57 17.31 -10.17
N ASP A 418 -19.02 17.12 -11.42
CA ASP A 418 -18.99 15.80 -12.08
C ASP A 418 -17.55 15.30 -12.24
N ALA A 419 -17.26 14.07 -11.80
CA ALA A 419 -16.02 13.39 -12.19
C ALA A 419 -16.22 12.79 -13.59
N ARG A 420 -15.62 13.41 -14.61
CA ARG A 420 -15.69 12.94 -16.00
C ARG A 420 -14.39 12.27 -16.40
N SER A 421 -14.50 11.20 -17.19
CA SER A 421 -13.36 10.45 -17.70
C SER A 421 -12.38 10.03 -16.59
N ALA A 422 -12.90 9.66 -15.43
CA ALA A 422 -12.07 9.18 -14.34
C ALA A 422 -11.62 7.74 -14.65
N ARG A 423 -10.40 7.40 -14.25
CA ARG A 423 -9.83 6.07 -14.48
C ARG A 423 -9.62 5.37 -13.16
N LEU A 424 -10.10 4.14 -13.06
CA LEU A 424 -9.78 3.25 -11.94
C LEU A 424 -8.79 2.21 -12.44
N VAL A 425 -7.63 2.12 -11.79
CA VAL A 425 -6.60 1.10 -12.06
C VAL A 425 -6.40 0.28 -10.80
N VAL A 426 -6.61 -1.03 -10.86
CA VAL A 426 -6.40 -1.96 -9.74
C VAL A 426 -5.22 -2.87 -10.06
N THR A 427 -4.24 -2.93 -9.17
CA THR A 427 -3.07 -3.81 -9.26
C THR A 427 -3.10 -4.84 -8.13
N TYR A 428 -2.83 -6.10 -8.48
CA TYR A 428 -2.86 -7.24 -7.56
C TYR A 428 -1.56 -8.06 -7.65
N PRO A 429 -1.19 -8.82 -6.61
CA PRO A 429 0.03 -9.63 -6.63
C PRO A 429 -0.15 -10.90 -7.47
N GLY A 430 0.95 -11.43 -8.03
CA GLY A 430 0.94 -12.65 -8.88
C GLY A 430 0.51 -13.94 -8.17
N ALA A 431 0.46 -13.95 -6.83
CA ALA A 431 -0.13 -15.04 -6.06
C ALA A 431 -1.66 -15.16 -6.26
N LEU A 432 -2.31 -14.16 -6.86
CA LEU A 432 -3.73 -14.16 -7.19
C LEU A 432 -3.94 -14.29 -8.69
N ARG A 433 -4.97 -15.06 -9.07
CA ARG A 433 -5.49 -15.16 -10.43
C ARG A 433 -6.87 -14.54 -10.48
N LEU A 434 -7.08 -13.53 -11.31
CA LEU A 434 -8.39 -12.91 -11.47
C LEU A 434 -9.35 -13.90 -12.15
N THR A 435 -10.51 -14.14 -11.54
CA THR A 435 -11.55 -15.02 -12.08
C THR A 435 -12.73 -14.25 -12.66
N GLY A 436 -12.99 -13.03 -12.17
CA GLY A 436 -14.10 -12.24 -12.66
C GLY A 436 -14.14 -10.83 -12.10
N THR A 437 -14.89 -9.97 -12.79
CA THR A 437 -15.12 -8.58 -12.40
C THR A 437 -16.57 -8.18 -12.63
N ALA A 438 -17.14 -7.40 -11.73
CA ALA A 438 -18.46 -6.80 -11.91
C ALA A 438 -18.45 -5.34 -11.44
N PRO A 439 -18.69 -4.34 -12.31
CA PRO A 439 -18.92 -4.45 -13.75
C PRO A 439 -17.69 -4.93 -14.52
N SER A 440 -17.87 -5.34 -15.77
CA SER A 440 -16.78 -5.74 -16.66
C SER A 440 -15.72 -4.65 -16.77
N ALA A 441 -14.45 -5.05 -16.73
CA ALA A 441 -13.31 -4.15 -16.92
C ALA A 441 -13.26 -3.57 -18.34
N THR A 442 -12.76 -2.36 -18.47
CA THR A 442 -12.46 -1.73 -19.77
C THR A 442 -11.24 -2.39 -20.41
N SER A 443 -10.21 -2.68 -19.62
CA SER A 443 -9.06 -3.47 -20.05
C SER A 443 -8.47 -4.26 -18.90
N MET A 444 -7.80 -5.37 -19.23
CA MET A 444 -7.15 -6.25 -18.28
C MET A 444 -5.81 -6.71 -18.85
N ASP A 445 -4.78 -6.63 -18.02
CA ASP A 445 -3.44 -7.13 -18.32
C ASP A 445 -3.07 -8.17 -17.25
N SER A 446 -3.01 -9.43 -17.67
CA SER A 446 -2.68 -10.55 -16.78
C SER A 446 -1.18 -10.64 -16.48
N GLU A 447 -0.32 -10.11 -17.33
CA GLU A 447 1.15 -10.13 -17.13
C GLU A 447 1.56 -9.02 -16.15
N LEU A 448 0.97 -7.83 -16.30
CA LEU A 448 1.17 -6.71 -15.38
C LEU A 448 0.24 -6.75 -14.15
N HIS A 449 -0.55 -7.81 -14.01
CA HIS A 449 -1.52 -8.00 -12.92
C HIS A 449 -2.36 -6.75 -12.63
N THR A 450 -2.91 -6.16 -13.70
CA THR A 450 -3.59 -4.87 -13.64
C THR A 450 -4.96 -4.93 -14.34
N VAL A 451 -5.97 -4.32 -13.72
CA VAL A 451 -7.33 -4.21 -14.26
C VAL A 451 -7.76 -2.75 -14.27
N THR A 452 -8.33 -2.29 -15.38
CA THR A 452 -8.69 -0.88 -15.57
C THR A 452 -10.17 -0.71 -15.91
N TRP A 453 -10.80 0.31 -15.33
CA TRP A 453 -12.12 0.78 -15.68
C TRP A 453 -12.09 2.27 -16.02
N GLU A 454 -12.84 2.64 -17.06
CA GLU A 454 -13.11 4.03 -17.41
C GLU A 454 -14.50 4.44 -16.93
N LEU A 455 -14.52 5.42 -16.03
CA LEU A 455 -15.71 5.99 -15.42
C LEU A 455 -16.11 7.22 -16.23
N VAL A 456 -17.03 7.03 -17.18
CA VAL A 456 -17.50 8.09 -18.10
C VAL A 456 -17.94 9.34 -17.35
N ARG A 457 -18.79 9.17 -16.33
CA ARG A 457 -19.32 10.25 -15.51
C ARG A 457 -19.73 9.74 -14.14
N MET A 458 -19.28 10.37 -13.07
CA MET A 458 -19.80 10.20 -11.70
C MET A 458 -20.27 11.55 -11.15
N PRO A 459 -21.59 11.80 -11.07
CA PRO A 459 -22.14 13.02 -10.49
C PRO A 459 -21.73 13.22 -9.01
N PRO A 460 -21.86 14.43 -8.46
CA PRO A 460 -21.72 14.67 -7.03
C PRO A 460 -22.59 13.74 -6.20
N ASN A 461 -22.03 13.18 -5.13
CA ASN A 461 -22.63 12.19 -4.23
C ASN A 461 -22.99 10.82 -4.87
N ASP A 462 -22.63 10.58 -6.14
CA ASP A 462 -22.81 9.28 -6.78
C ASP A 462 -21.92 8.21 -6.12
N ARG A 463 -22.44 6.99 -6.03
CA ARG A 463 -21.75 5.83 -5.44
C ARG A 463 -21.76 4.66 -6.40
N ARG A 464 -20.59 4.05 -6.60
CA ARG A 464 -20.43 2.88 -7.47
C ARG A 464 -19.67 1.78 -6.73
N ALA A 465 -20.05 0.54 -6.99
CA ALA A 465 -19.35 -0.62 -6.47
C ALA A 465 -18.69 -1.38 -7.63
N VAL A 466 -17.44 -1.77 -7.44
CA VAL A 466 -16.70 -2.67 -8.33
C VAL A 466 -16.29 -3.89 -7.51
N ARG A 467 -16.72 -5.07 -7.95
CA ARG A 467 -16.36 -6.35 -7.38
C ARG A 467 -15.29 -7.02 -8.23
N LEU A 468 -14.25 -7.54 -7.59
CA LEU A 468 -13.20 -8.34 -8.19
C LEU A 468 -13.14 -9.70 -7.48
N ASP A 469 -13.30 -10.78 -8.23
CA ASP A 469 -13.18 -12.13 -7.73
C ASP A 469 -11.83 -12.72 -8.16
N PHE A 470 -11.11 -13.31 -7.22
CA PHE A 470 -9.80 -13.91 -7.42
C PHE A 470 -9.80 -15.37 -6.92
N ARG A 471 -8.90 -16.16 -7.48
CA ARG A 471 -8.48 -17.46 -6.94
C ARG A 471 -7.01 -17.38 -6.52
N VAL A 472 -6.70 -17.85 -5.32
CA VAL A 472 -5.33 -17.94 -4.81
C VAL A 472 -4.59 -19.03 -5.59
N GLY A 473 -3.39 -18.74 -6.08
CA GLY A 473 -2.55 -19.71 -6.79
C GLY A 473 -2.28 -20.95 -5.94
N GLU A 474 -2.22 -22.12 -6.57
CA GLU A 474 -1.87 -23.39 -5.90
C GLU A 474 -0.42 -23.40 -5.40
N ASP A 475 0.43 -22.57 -6.02
CA ASP A 475 1.84 -22.33 -5.71
C ASP A 475 2.05 -21.19 -4.71
N ALA A 476 0.98 -20.59 -4.18
CA ALA A 476 1.08 -19.44 -3.30
C ALA A 476 1.69 -19.81 -1.94
N LEU A 477 2.76 -19.11 -1.57
CA LEU A 477 3.60 -19.45 -0.42
C LEU A 477 2.93 -19.08 0.91
N ALA A 478 3.21 -19.90 1.94
CA ALA A 478 2.77 -19.65 3.30
C ALA A 478 3.29 -18.32 3.85
N ASP A 479 2.51 -17.69 4.74
CA ASP A 479 2.83 -16.42 5.42
C ASP A 479 3.04 -15.22 4.49
N GLN A 480 2.70 -15.36 3.21
CA GLN A 480 2.69 -14.25 2.27
C GLN A 480 1.52 -13.30 2.58
N ASP A 481 1.82 -12.00 2.65
CA ASP A 481 0.83 -10.94 2.78
C ASP A 481 0.32 -10.53 1.38
N ILE A 482 -0.98 -10.67 1.16
CA ILE A 482 -1.69 -10.23 -0.04
C ILE A 482 -2.28 -8.85 0.22
N VAL A 483 -1.95 -7.91 -0.67
CA VAL A 483 -2.47 -6.55 -0.64
C VAL A 483 -2.82 -6.11 -2.06
N ILE A 484 -4.04 -5.61 -2.26
CA ILE A 484 -4.50 -5.04 -3.53
C ILE A 484 -4.48 -3.52 -3.42
N ARG A 485 -4.00 -2.86 -4.48
CA ARG A 485 -3.96 -1.41 -4.59
C ARG A 485 -4.88 -0.95 -5.72
N ALA A 486 -5.75 -0.01 -5.42
CA ALA A 486 -6.57 0.70 -6.39
C ALA A 486 -6.10 2.15 -6.49
N LEU A 487 -6.02 2.66 -7.71
CA LEU A 487 -5.67 4.02 -8.05
C LEU A 487 -6.83 4.65 -8.82
N LEU A 488 -7.43 5.68 -8.24
CA LEU A 488 -8.45 6.48 -8.90
C LEU A 488 -7.77 7.73 -9.44
N GLN A 489 -7.90 7.98 -10.74
CA GLN A 489 -7.31 9.14 -11.39
C GLN A 489 -8.42 10.00 -11.99
N SER A 490 -8.35 11.31 -11.78
CA SER A 490 -9.25 12.27 -12.40
C SER A 490 -8.44 13.31 -13.16
N PRO A 491 -8.85 13.71 -14.38
CA PRO A 491 -8.15 14.75 -15.14
C PRO A 491 -8.32 16.16 -14.54
N VAL A 492 -9.28 16.32 -13.63
CA VAL A 492 -9.66 17.60 -13.02
C VAL A 492 -9.77 17.42 -11.50
N GLY A 493 -9.32 18.41 -10.73
CA GLY A 493 -9.35 18.42 -9.28
C GLY A 493 -8.22 17.60 -8.66
N GLU A 494 -8.58 16.79 -7.68
CA GLU A 494 -7.65 15.87 -7.01
C GLU A 494 -7.24 14.76 -7.99
N GLN A 495 -6.03 14.88 -8.55
CA GLN A 495 -5.64 14.10 -9.72
C GLN A 495 -5.51 12.61 -9.47
N THR A 496 -5.15 12.18 -8.26
CA THR A 496 -4.91 10.76 -7.97
C THR A 496 -5.16 10.41 -6.51
N VAL A 497 -6.00 9.41 -6.29
CA VAL A 497 -6.32 8.86 -4.97
C VAL A 497 -5.98 7.38 -4.92
N SER A 498 -5.20 6.97 -3.93
CA SER A 498 -4.80 5.57 -3.74
C SER A 498 -5.57 4.93 -2.60
N VAL A 499 -6.14 3.77 -2.86
CA VAL A 499 -6.88 2.95 -1.91
C VAL A 499 -6.20 1.60 -1.81
N VAL A 500 -6.01 1.09 -0.59
CA VAL A 500 -5.32 -0.17 -0.34
C VAL A 500 -6.25 -1.08 0.45
N SER A 501 -6.22 -2.39 0.14
CA SER A 501 -6.99 -3.37 0.89
C SER A 501 -6.44 -3.60 2.30
N LEU A 502 -7.20 -4.35 3.10
CA LEU A 502 -6.60 -5.03 4.26
C LEU A 502 -5.57 -6.06 3.78
N VAL A 503 -4.65 -6.40 4.68
CA VAL A 503 -3.70 -7.50 4.47
C VAL A 503 -4.45 -8.81 4.64
N THR A 504 -4.41 -9.64 3.60
CA THR A 504 -4.89 -11.02 3.63
C THR A 504 -3.69 -11.96 3.70
N LYS A 505 -3.68 -12.88 4.67
CA LYS A 505 -2.59 -13.83 4.87
C LYS A 505 -2.87 -15.18 4.23
N ILE A 506 -1.85 -15.75 3.62
CA ILE A 506 -1.88 -17.11 3.12
C ILE A 506 -1.51 -18.06 4.25
N GLU A 507 -2.45 -18.91 4.64
CA GLU A 507 -2.25 -19.92 5.67
C GLU A 507 -1.26 -20.98 5.18
N ALA A 508 -0.46 -21.46 6.13
CA ALA A 508 0.47 -22.54 5.88
C ALA A 508 -0.27 -23.88 5.82
N VAL A 509 -0.21 -24.57 4.68
CA VAL A 509 -0.78 -25.90 4.41
C VAL A 509 0.35 -26.91 4.26
N ALA A 510 0.39 -27.92 5.13
CA ALA A 510 1.44 -28.93 5.13
C ALA A 510 1.11 -30.01 4.11
N GLY A 511 2.13 -30.52 3.42
CA GLY A 511 1.97 -31.56 2.41
C GLY A 511 3.28 -32.32 2.24
N VAL A 512 3.18 -33.64 2.17
CA VAL A 512 4.33 -34.52 1.91
C VAL A 512 3.91 -35.60 0.93
N ARG A 513 4.83 -35.98 0.05
CA ARG A 513 4.68 -37.12 -0.85
C ARG A 513 5.94 -37.96 -0.79
N VAL A 514 5.80 -39.23 -0.44
CA VAL A 514 6.85 -40.23 -0.53
C VAL A 514 6.64 -41.06 -1.79
N VAL A 515 7.69 -41.26 -2.57
CA VAL A 515 7.69 -42.13 -3.76
C VAL A 515 8.79 -43.16 -3.60
N GLY A 516 8.41 -44.44 -3.58
CA GLY A 516 9.31 -45.58 -3.72
C GLY A 516 9.24 -46.16 -5.12
N ALA A 517 10.26 -46.90 -5.52
CA ALA A 517 10.26 -47.61 -6.80
C ALA A 517 9.22 -48.76 -6.80
N GLU A 518 8.38 -48.81 -7.82
CA GLU A 518 7.25 -49.75 -7.92
C GLU A 518 7.66 -51.20 -8.19
N ALA A 519 8.76 -51.41 -8.92
CA ALA A 519 9.18 -52.75 -9.32
C ALA A 519 9.75 -53.55 -8.13
N PRO A 520 9.31 -54.80 -7.94
CA PRO A 520 9.89 -55.67 -6.93
C PRO A 520 11.39 -55.87 -7.17
N ARG A 521 12.17 -55.89 -6.10
CA ARG A 521 13.61 -56.13 -6.17
C ARG A 521 13.92 -57.53 -5.66
N THR A 522 14.62 -58.31 -6.47
CA THR A 522 15.16 -59.61 -6.05
C THR A 522 16.36 -59.39 -5.14
N VAL A 523 16.42 -60.12 -4.03
CA VAL A 523 17.48 -60.02 -3.02
C VAL A 523 17.94 -61.41 -2.58
N PHE A 524 19.19 -61.53 -2.13
CA PHE A 524 19.77 -62.80 -1.70
C PHE A 524 20.03 -62.83 -0.18
N PRO A 525 19.96 -64.00 0.48
CA PRO A 525 20.33 -64.11 1.90
C PRO A 525 21.75 -63.60 2.18
N ARG A 526 21.93 -62.87 3.29
CA ARG A 526 23.18 -62.19 3.70
C ARG A 526 23.60 -60.99 2.84
N GLU A 527 22.81 -60.61 1.83
CA GLU A 527 23.04 -59.39 1.05
C GLU A 527 22.67 -58.14 1.88
N THR A 528 23.41 -57.05 1.69
CA THR A 528 22.99 -55.71 2.15
C THR A 528 22.38 -54.97 0.96
N VAL A 529 21.15 -54.50 1.12
CA VAL A 529 20.31 -53.96 0.06
C VAL A 529 19.97 -52.50 0.34
N TYR A 530 20.03 -51.65 -0.70
CA TYR A 530 19.69 -50.23 -0.64
C TYR A 530 18.42 -49.93 -1.43
N VAL A 531 17.35 -49.55 -0.76
CA VAL A 531 16.06 -49.24 -1.41
C VAL A 531 15.89 -47.73 -1.54
N PRO A 532 15.85 -47.16 -2.76
CA PRO A 532 15.68 -45.72 -2.95
C PRO A 532 14.24 -45.26 -2.70
N PHE A 533 14.11 -44.12 -2.04
CA PHE A 533 12.88 -43.36 -1.84
C PHE A 533 13.12 -41.87 -2.10
N THR A 534 12.09 -41.18 -2.61
CA THR A 534 12.09 -39.72 -2.75
C THR A 534 10.99 -39.14 -1.88
N VAL A 535 11.35 -38.15 -1.05
CA VAL A 535 10.41 -37.38 -0.23
C VAL A 535 10.31 -35.97 -0.80
N ARG A 536 9.10 -35.56 -1.18
CA ARG A 536 8.81 -34.22 -1.72
C ARG A 536 7.94 -33.43 -0.75
N ASN A 537 8.32 -32.18 -0.48
CA ASN A 537 7.42 -31.24 0.19
C ASN A 537 6.35 -30.75 -0.80
N THR A 538 5.11 -31.19 -0.63
CA THR A 538 3.97 -30.74 -1.45
C THR A 538 3.16 -29.64 -0.77
N GLY A 539 3.54 -29.23 0.44
CA GLY A 539 2.96 -28.08 1.11
C GLY A 539 3.40 -26.76 0.50
N ASN A 540 2.82 -25.66 0.99
CA ASN A 540 3.09 -24.31 0.50
C ASN A 540 4.09 -23.51 1.35
N GLY A 541 4.68 -24.13 2.37
CA GLY A 541 5.71 -23.52 3.21
C GLY A 541 6.87 -24.48 3.48
N PRO A 542 8.01 -23.97 3.96
CA PRO A 542 9.14 -24.81 4.34
C PRO A 542 8.75 -25.74 5.50
N ASP A 543 9.16 -27.00 5.43
CA ASP A 543 8.80 -28.02 6.42
C ASP A 543 9.93 -29.04 6.62
N ARG A 544 9.88 -29.76 7.73
CA ARG A 544 10.72 -30.92 8.03
C ARG A 544 9.82 -32.14 8.15
N PHE A 545 10.34 -33.29 7.74
CA PHE A 545 9.59 -34.53 7.81
C PHE A 545 10.34 -35.53 8.68
N ALA A 546 9.67 -36.02 9.73
CA ALA A 546 10.14 -37.15 10.52
C ALA A 546 9.96 -38.43 9.71
N LEU A 547 11.02 -39.22 9.62
CA LEU A 547 11.13 -40.40 8.76
C LEU A 547 11.11 -41.66 9.62
N ARG A 548 10.25 -42.61 9.25
CA ARG A 548 10.16 -43.91 9.93
C ARG A 548 10.11 -45.02 8.90
N THR A 549 10.93 -46.02 9.11
CA THR A 549 10.99 -47.21 8.27
C THR A 549 10.27 -48.37 8.96
N GLN A 550 9.59 -49.19 8.17
CA GLN A 550 8.98 -50.44 8.64
C GLN A 550 9.39 -51.54 7.67
N SER A 551 9.85 -52.67 8.20
CA SER A 551 10.12 -53.86 7.39
C SER A 551 9.75 -55.13 8.14
N ASP A 552 9.24 -56.09 7.38
CA ASP A 552 9.00 -57.47 7.82
C ASP A 552 10.21 -58.40 7.56
N LEU A 553 11.27 -57.87 6.94
CA LEU A 553 12.57 -58.52 6.76
C LEU A 553 13.45 -58.09 7.95
N GLY A 554 14.01 -59.06 8.67
CA GLY A 554 14.61 -58.86 10.01
C GLY A 554 15.63 -57.72 10.19
N ALA A 555 15.82 -57.33 11.45
CA ALA A 555 16.72 -56.31 12.03
C ALA A 555 16.96 -55.00 11.23
N GLY A 556 16.20 -53.96 11.61
CA GLY A 556 16.59 -52.54 11.59
C GLY A 556 16.95 -51.93 10.24
N VAL A 557 16.01 -51.24 9.59
CA VAL A 557 16.28 -50.47 8.37
C VAL A 557 16.90 -49.13 8.75
N THR A 558 18.12 -48.87 8.23
CA THR A 558 18.81 -47.59 8.38
C THR A 558 18.52 -46.69 7.17
N LEU A 559 18.27 -45.41 7.40
CA LEU A 559 17.95 -44.46 6.32
C LEU A 559 19.11 -43.49 6.13
N VAL A 560 19.58 -43.38 4.89
CA VAL A 560 20.73 -42.56 4.49
C VAL A 560 20.27 -41.53 3.47
N GLU A 561 20.76 -40.29 3.55
CA GLU A 561 20.51 -39.27 2.51
C GLU A 561 21.39 -39.53 1.29
N ASP A 562 20.77 -39.84 0.14
CA ASP A 562 21.48 -40.05 -1.12
C ASP A 562 21.75 -38.70 -1.79
N ARG A 563 22.93 -38.13 -1.54
CA ARG A 563 23.22 -36.75 -1.94
C ARG A 563 23.58 -36.62 -3.40
N ASN A 564 24.21 -37.63 -3.97
CA ASN A 564 24.67 -37.62 -5.35
C ASN A 564 23.65 -38.28 -6.32
N HIS A 565 22.56 -38.82 -5.78
CA HIS A 565 21.44 -39.43 -6.50
C HIS A 565 21.87 -40.64 -7.36
N ASP A 566 22.93 -41.34 -6.95
CA ASP A 566 23.45 -42.49 -7.70
C ASP A 566 22.83 -43.82 -7.24
N GLY A 567 22.05 -43.83 -6.15
CA GLY A 567 21.41 -45.01 -5.61
C GLY A 567 22.34 -45.99 -4.90
N VAL A 568 23.58 -45.57 -4.60
CA VAL A 568 24.62 -46.34 -3.93
C VAL A 568 24.99 -45.64 -2.62
N ARG A 569 25.18 -46.40 -1.54
CA ARG A 569 25.61 -45.80 -0.27
C ARG A 569 27.08 -45.38 -0.32
N GLN A 570 27.39 -44.13 0.06
CA GLN A 570 28.76 -43.68 0.28
C GLN A 570 29.09 -43.45 1.77
N PRO A 571 30.38 -43.49 2.17
CA PRO A 571 30.78 -43.33 3.57
C PRO A 571 30.52 -41.93 4.16
N ASP A 572 30.42 -40.90 3.33
CA ASP A 572 30.19 -39.50 3.73
C ASP A 572 28.72 -39.10 3.80
N GLU A 573 27.82 -40.00 3.39
CA GLU A 573 26.38 -39.77 3.43
C GLU A 573 25.82 -39.94 4.85
N PRO A 574 25.04 -38.95 5.34
CA PRO A 574 24.54 -38.98 6.70
C PRO A 574 23.36 -39.95 6.85
N VAL A 575 23.35 -40.66 7.98
CA VAL A 575 22.15 -41.35 8.46
C VAL A 575 21.17 -40.32 8.98
N VAL A 576 19.91 -40.41 8.56
CA VAL A 576 18.88 -39.40 8.85
C VAL A 576 17.60 -40.04 9.39
N ASP A 577 17.08 -39.50 10.49
CA ASP A 577 15.75 -39.82 11.03
C ASP A 577 14.72 -38.72 10.69
N THR A 578 15.20 -37.57 10.23
CA THR A 578 14.43 -36.37 9.92
C THR A 578 15.06 -35.70 8.71
N THR A 579 14.24 -35.15 7.82
CA THR A 579 14.77 -34.39 6.68
C THR A 579 15.43 -33.09 7.13
N ARG A 580 16.33 -32.58 6.30
CA ARG A 580 16.63 -31.14 6.29
C ARG A 580 15.37 -30.33 5.98
N LEU A 581 15.42 -29.01 6.21
CA LEU A 581 14.31 -28.12 5.86
C LEU A 581 14.13 -28.16 4.35
N LEU A 582 12.97 -28.62 3.88
CA LEU A 582 12.62 -28.69 2.46
C LEU A 582 11.69 -27.53 2.13
N ASN A 583 12.07 -26.72 1.15
CA ASN A 583 11.20 -25.67 0.60
C ASN A 583 10.02 -26.30 -0.16
N PRO A 584 8.95 -25.55 -0.44
CA PRO A 584 7.86 -26.03 -1.28
C PRO A 584 8.36 -26.61 -2.61
N GLN A 585 7.87 -27.80 -2.96
CA GLN A 585 8.26 -28.57 -4.16
C GLN A 585 9.70 -29.11 -4.17
N GLU A 586 10.48 -28.89 -3.11
CA GLU A 586 11.81 -29.46 -2.97
C GLU A 586 11.73 -30.97 -2.67
N GLU A 587 12.67 -31.72 -3.25
CA GLU A 587 12.77 -33.17 -3.14
C GLU A 587 14.04 -33.58 -2.39
N LEU A 588 13.96 -34.70 -1.67
CA LEU A 588 15.06 -35.34 -0.97
C LEU A 588 15.09 -36.83 -1.34
N THR A 589 16.22 -37.30 -1.84
CA THR A 589 16.48 -38.71 -2.13
C THR A 589 17.10 -39.40 -0.92
N LEU A 590 16.62 -40.61 -0.65
CA LEU A 590 16.98 -41.41 0.51
C LEU A 590 17.23 -42.86 0.10
N LEU A 591 18.16 -43.52 0.78
CA LEU A 591 18.43 -44.95 0.65
C LEU A 591 18.10 -45.65 1.97
N ALA A 592 17.18 -46.61 1.91
CA ALA A 592 16.90 -47.52 3.01
C ALA A 592 17.85 -48.72 2.92
N GLU A 593 18.86 -48.74 3.79
CA GLU A 593 19.82 -49.81 3.97
C GLU A 593 19.26 -50.89 4.89
N LEU A 594 19.28 -52.15 4.44
CA LEU A 594 18.85 -53.30 5.22
C LEU A 594 19.64 -54.56 4.88
N ALA A 595 19.86 -55.41 5.88
CA ALA A 595 20.53 -56.69 5.72
C ALA A 595 19.51 -57.83 5.60
N VAL A 596 19.64 -58.66 4.56
CA VAL A 596 18.75 -59.81 4.36
C VAL A 596 19.17 -60.94 5.32
N PRO A 597 18.28 -61.44 6.19
CA PRO A 597 18.60 -62.53 7.12
C PRO A 597 19.08 -63.79 6.40
N SER A 598 20.01 -64.53 7.00
CA SER A 598 20.53 -65.77 6.40
C SER A 598 19.48 -66.90 6.29
N ASP A 599 18.46 -66.86 7.14
CA ASP A 599 17.36 -67.82 7.21
C ASP A 599 16.13 -67.43 6.37
N ALA A 600 16.17 -66.29 5.65
CA ALA A 600 15.04 -65.76 4.88
C ALA A 600 14.56 -66.70 3.74
N MET A 601 13.36 -67.29 3.86
CA MET A 601 12.85 -68.36 2.98
C MET A 601 12.80 -68.01 1.48
N ASP A 602 12.96 -69.03 0.63
CA ASP A 602 12.87 -68.87 -0.84
C ASP A 602 11.50 -68.40 -1.30
N ALA A 603 11.47 -67.60 -2.37
CA ALA A 603 10.27 -67.06 -2.99
C ALA A 603 9.37 -66.25 -2.04
N LYS A 604 9.83 -65.99 -0.81
CA LYS A 604 9.07 -65.22 0.17
C LYS A 604 9.20 -63.73 -0.14
N GLN A 605 8.06 -63.07 -0.14
CA GLN A 605 7.97 -61.63 -0.35
C GLN A 605 8.04 -60.90 0.98
N HIS A 606 8.74 -59.78 0.95
CA HIS A 606 8.98 -58.91 2.09
C HIS A 606 8.74 -57.47 1.67
N SER A 607 8.23 -56.65 2.59
CA SER A 607 7.93 -55.25 2.34
C SER A 607 8.87 -54.35 3.12
N VAL A 608 9.35 -53.29 2.45
CA VAL A 608 10.08 -52.19 3.07
C VAL A 608 9.27 -50.93 2.82
N ARG A 609 8.81 -50.29 3.89
CA ARG A 609 7.97 -49.09 3.84
C ARG A 609 8.68 -47.92 4.49
N LEU A 610 8.64 -46.77 3.82
CA LEU A 610 9.03 -45.48 4.37
C LEU A 610 7.77 -44.66 4.65
N VAL A 611 7.66 -44.15 5.87
CA VAL A 611 6.62 -43.21 6.29
C VAL A 611 7.29 -41.88 6.60
N ALA A 612 6.87 -40.82 5.94
CA ALA A 612 7.27 -39.45 6.24
C ALA A 612 6.08 -38.70 6.86
N ALA A 613 6.32 -38.04 7.99
CA ALA A 613 5.32 -37.25 8.71
C ALA A 613 5.80 -35.80 8.84
N SER A 614 4.95 -34.83 8.48
CA SER A 614 5.25 -33.41 8.67
C SER A 614 5.43 -33.08 10.15
N GLU A 615 6.52 -32.38 10.48
CA GLU A 615 6.75 -31.90 11.84
C GLU A 615 5.82 -30.73 12.19
N ARG A 616 5.46 -29.92 11.19
CA ARG A 616 4.52 -28.80 11.35
C ARG A 616 3.09 -29.26 11.60
N SER A 617 2.67 -30.32 10.92
CA SER A 617 1.34 -30.91 11.10
C SER A 617 1.44 -32.43 11.11
N ARG A 618 1.57 -33.01 12.31
CA ARG A 618 1.76 -34.46 12.51
C ARG A 618 0.64 -35.35 11.94
N SER A 619 -0.52 -34.77 11.61
CA SER A 619 -1.61 -35.45 10.91
C SER A 619 -1.34 -35.67 9.41
N VAL A 620 -0.41 -34.91 8.82
CA VAL A 620 -0.03 -35.01 7.41
C VAL A 620 1.12 -36.00 7.29
N VAL A 621 0.78 -37.19 6.78
CA VAL A 621 1.71 -38.29 6.58
C VAL A 621 1.61 -38.81 5.15
N SER A 622 2.72 -39.29 4.61
CA SER A 622 2.74 -40.03 3.36
C SER A 622 3.61 -41.27 3.53
N GLU A 623 3.16 -42.37 2.95
CA GLU A 623 3.87 -43.62 2.99
C GLU A 623 4.04 -44.18 1.58
N SER A 624 5.18 -44.83 1.36
CA SER A 624 5.42 -45.62 0.16
C SER A 624 6.22 -46.85 0.54
N GLY A 625 6.00 -47.94 -0.17
CA GLY A 625 6.67 -49.21 0.08
C GLY A 625 7.19 -49.84 -1.19
N ARG A 626 8.20 -50.69 -1.02
CA ARG A 626 8.78 -51.50 -2.07
C ARG A 626 8.77 -52.97 -1.66
N LEU A 627 8.48 -53.83 -2.63
CA LEU A 627 8.49 -55.28 -2.44
C LEU A 627 9.90 -55.83 -2.71
N LEU A 628 10.38 -56.67 -1.80
CA LEU A 628 11.60 -57.46 -1.93
C LEU A 628 11.20 -58.94 -2.08
N VAL A 629 11.83 -59.64 -3.01
CA VAL A 629 11.61 -61.08 -3.23
C VAL A 629 12.91 -61.81 -2.95
N VAL A 630 12.90 -62.68 -1.94
CA VAL A 630 14.09 -63.44 -1.57
C VAL A 630 14.28 -64.60 -2.54
N ALA A 631 15.46 -64.65 -3.16
CA ALA A 631 15.83 -65.73 -4.06
C ALA A 631 16.99 -66.55 -3.47
N ARG A 632 16.79 -67.87 -3.36
CA ARG A 632 17.82 -68.82 -2.91
C ARG A 632 17.80 -70.09 -3.75
N PRO A 633 18.94 -70.79 -3.87
CA PRO A 633 18.95 -72.12 -4.45
C PRO A 633 18.37 -73.10 -3.44
N VAL A 634 17.52 -74.03 -3.90
CA VAL A 634 16.96 -75.11 -3.09
C VAL A 634 17.24 -76.40 -3.84
N VAL A 635 18.26 -77.14 -3.42
CA VAL A 635 18.70 -78.36 -4.10
C VAL A 635 18.11 -79.58 -3.39
N ALA A 636 17.35 -80.38 -4.13
CA ALA A 636 16.91 -81.69 -3.70
C ALA A 636 17.70 -82.76 -4.46
N VAL A 637 18.08 -83.84 -3.79
CA VAL A 637 18.75 -84.99 -4.39
C VAL A 637 17.82 -86.20 -4.26
N ALA A 638 17.57 -86.87 -5.37
CA ALA A 638 16.78 -88.10 -5.41
C ALA A 638 17.60 -89.24 -6.03
N THR A 639 17.60 -90.39 -5.38
CA THR A 639 18.27 -91.60 -5.88
C THR A 639 17.31 -92.38 -6.77
N GLN A 640 17.72 -92.65 -8.01
CA GLN A 640 16.99 -93.48 -8.97
C GLN A 640 17.80 -94.74 -9.26
N ILE A 641 17.29 -95.90 -8.85
CA ILE A 641 17.97 -97.18 -9.03
C ILE A 641 17.75 -97.68 -10.45
N ALA A 642 18.84 -97.99 -11.17
CA ALA A 642 18.77 -98.46 -12.56
C ALA A 642 18.63 -99.99 -12.67
N SER A 643 19.09 -100.75 -11.68
CA SER A 643 19.04 -102.22 -11.66
C SER A 643 18.58 -102.75 -10.29
N LYS A 644 17.52 -103.57 -10.24
CA LYS A 644 16.92 -104.08 -8.98
C LYS A 644 17.57 -105.35 -8.41
N GLU A 645 18.56 -105.93 -9.07
CA GLU A 645 19.18 -107.19 -8.63
C GLU A 645 20.63 -106.98 -8.16
N GLY A 646 20.83 -107.03 -6.83
CA GLY A 646 22.15 -107.03 -6.20
C GLY A 646 22.72 -108.45 -6.16
N ILE A 647 23.29 -108.92 -7.27
CA ILE A 647 24.02 -110.19 -7.32
C ILE A 647 25.49 -109.91 -6.98
N PRO A 648 26.09 -110.57 -5.97
CA PRO A 648 27.51 -110.41 -5.66
C PRO A 648 28.41 -110.59 -6.89
N GLY A 649 29.32 -109.64 -7.11
CA GLY A 649 30.23 -109.62 -8.27
C GLY A 649 29.65 -109.01 -9.56
N LYS A 650 28.39 -108.59 -9.59
CA LYS A 650 27.82 -107.78 -10.69
C LYS A 650 27.80 -106.29 -10.34
N VAL A 651 27.97 -105.44 -11.36
CA VAL A 651 27.88 -103.99 -11.22
C VAL A 651 26.43 -103.59 -10.96
N PHE A 652 26.21 -102.87 -9.86
CA PHE A 652 24.94 -102.22 -9.52
C PHE A 652 25.04 -100.73 -9.81
N SER A 653 24.07 -100.18 -10.56
CA SER A 653 24.08 -98.77 -10.95
C SER A 653 22.85 -98.02 -10.42
N TYR A 654 23.08 -96.81 -9.92
CA TYR A 654 22.04 -95.86 -9.57
C TYR A 654 22.45 -94.44 -9.98
N GLN A 655 21.45 -93.59 -10.18
CA GLN A 655 21.63 -92.20 -10.56
C GLN A 655 21.20 -91.28 -9.43
N LEU A 656 22.02 -90.29 -9.11
CA LEU A 656 21.65 -89.18 -8.24
C LEU A 656 21.10 -88.04 -9.11
N VAL A 657 19.80 -87.81 -9.03
CA VAL A 657 19.13 -86.70 -9.72
C VAL A 657 19.11 -85.50 -8.79
N CYS A 658 19.92 -84.50 -9.10
CA CYS A 658 19.96 -83.23 -8.39
C CYS A 658 19.03 -82.23 -9.07
N THR A 659 18.00 -81.79 -8.39
CA THR A 659 17.03 -80.81 -8.90
C THR A 659 17.11 -79.54 -8.06
N ASN A 660 17.43 -78.40 -8.69
CA ASN A 660 17.28 -77.10 -8.06
C ASN A 660 15.82 -76.65 -8.21
N THR A 661 15.04 -76.72 -7.14
CA THR A 661 13.66 -76.24 -7.07
C THR A 661 13.55 -74.80 -6.59
N GLY A 662 14.69 -74.16 -6.25
CA GLY A 662 14.73 -72.79 -5.76
C GLY A 662 14.72 -71.73 -6.85
N THR A 663 14.42 -70.49 -6.48
CA THR A 663 14.27 -69.37 -7.42
C THR A 663 15.58 -68.72 -7.91
N SER A 664 16.74 -69.20 -7.48
CA SER A 664 18.05 -68.74 -7.99
C SER A 664 18.98 -69.89 -8.40
N PRO A 665 19.94 -69.67 -9.31
CA PRO A 665 20.88 -70.71 -9.72
C PRO A 665 21.77 -71.20 -8.57
N ALA A 666 21.79 -72.52 -8.35
CA ALA A 666 22.75 -73.15 -7.45
C ALA A 666 24.14 -73.16 -8.11
N LYS A 667 25.15 -72.58 -7.42
CA LYS A 667 26.54 -72.54 -7.90
C LYS A 667 27.43 -73.35 -6.95
N ARG A 668 28.40 -74.09 -7.50
CA ARG A 668 29.34 -74.94 -6.75
C ARG A 668 28.62 -75.95 -5.84
N VAL A 669 27.66 -76.68 -6.42
CA VAL A 669 26.92 -77.73 -5.71
C VAL A 669 27.86 -78.90 -5.44
N LEU A 670 28.12 -79.21 -4.17
CA LEU A 670 28.85 -80.40 -3.76
C LEU A 670 27.84 -81.52 -3.47
N VAL A 671 27.96 -82.63 -4.18
CA VAL A 671 27.19 -83.85 -3.91
C VAL A 671 28.14 -84.84 -3.25
N SER A 672 27.84 -85.19 -2.01
CA SER A 672 28.58 -86.22 -1.26
C SER A 672 27.70 -87.44 -1.11
N GLU A 673 28.20 -88.59 -1.56
CA GLU A 673 27.55 -89.88 -1.39
C GLU A 673 28.41 -90.77 -0.48
N SER A 674 27.76 -91.49 0.44
CA SER A 674 28.44 -92.39 1.37
C SER A 674 28.05 -93.82 1.04
N LEU A 675 28.98 -94.56 0.42
CA LEU A 675 28.75 -95.96 0.06
C LEU A 675 28.81 -96.86 1.31
N SER A 676 27.91 -97.84 1.37
CA SER A 676 28.00 -98.91 2.37
C SER A 676 29.29 -99.72 2.19
N PRO A 677 29.88 -100.27 3.28
CA PRO A 677 31.15 -101.00 3.22
C PRO A 677 31.09 -102.30 2.39
N GLU A 678 29.89 -102.79 2.06
CA GLU A 678 29.65 -103.96 1.22
C GLU A 678 29.73 -103.66 -0.29
N LEU A 679 29.84 -102.38 -0.66
CA LEU A 679 29.92 -101.94 -2.06
C LEU A 679 31.34 -101.48 -2.41
N GLU A 680 31.86 -101.97 -3.53
CA GLU A 680 33.10 -101.49 -4.13
C GLU A 680 32.78 -100.44 -5.21
N TYR A 681 33.44 -99.28 -5.16
CA TYR A 681 33.27 -98.25 -6.17
C TYR A 681 33.90 -98.68 -7.49
N VAL A 682 33.11 -98.71 -8.56
CA VAL A 682 33.56 -99.10 -9.90
C VAL A 682 33.84 -97.86 -10.77
N ASP A 683 32.82 -97.04 -11.03
CA ASP A 683 32.92 -95.80 -11.82
C ASP A 683 31.73 -94.88 -11.53
N ALA A 684 31.85 -93.59 -11.87
CA ALA A 684 30.77 -92.61 -11.83
C ALA A 684 30.96 -91.53 -12.91
N GLN A 685 29.85 -91.01 -13.41
CA GLN A 685 29.83 -89.91 -14.38
C GLN A 685 28.91 -88.78 -13.86
N PRO A 686 29.44 -87.56 -13.63
CA PRO A 686 30.85 -87.18 -13.68
C PRO A 686 31.68 -87.87 -12.58
N ARG A 687 33.01 -87.92 -12.77
CA ARG A 687 33.92 -88.54 -11.78
C ARG A 687 33.98 -87.71 -10.50
N PRO A 688 34.08 -88.34 -9.31
CA PRO A 688 34.24 -87.62 -8.05
C PRO A 688 35.46 -86.70 -8.07
N GLY A 689 35.30 -85.47 -7.57
CA GLY A 689 36.37 -84.47 -7.51
C GLY A 689 36.55 -83.59 -8.76
N GLN A 690 35.67 -83.70 -9.75
CA GLN A 690 35.54 -82.75 -10.87
C GLN A 690 34.49 -81.68 -10.64
#